data_AF-A0A7W4ILC4-F1
#
_entry.id   AF-A0A7W4ILC4-F1
#
_cell.length_a   1.000
_cell.length_b   1.000
_cell.length_c   1.000
_cell.angle_alpha   90.00
_cell.angle_beta   90.00
_cell.angle_gamma   90.00
#
_symmetry.space_group_name_H-M   'P 1'
#
loop_
_entity.id
_entity.type
_entity.pdbx_description
1 polymer ?
#
loop_
_entity_poly.entity_id
_entity_poly.type
_entity_poly.pdbx_seq_one_letter_code
_entity_poly.pdbx_strand_id
1 'polypeptide(L)'
;MKKIIILTLRPSRMSSEDQHNSRTLAIVLTWVDIKNAEYEVVQRIRRAARNIGVETIIVDNDGYKVWSSTEGKTGSNVRITQEDCDFVISLHFESPKLYDIFSYATLWNPPDFFVGPGYVRTTCSLASHDAALSCHSTTADDHARNIFAGFGRPLEETLPTLFHSVPDFHFEPSVSETSRLFYVGINWERITGERGRHHDLLALLDAEDLIDIYGPKVFLNAEPWRGFKCYRDEIPFDGESVVKRVHSSGICLALSSKSHQQSGIMSNRLFEGLAAGAVIIANPNPFIDRYFADCVYIIDDTQAPKALADQVRDLVLAIRKDPASARARALTAQRRFREMFTLERCLTDIIAQHDKRIAQLHERNSIPDQEITVLVEYTGLEFSLLMGMINLVSQQKRCQIDLIIVCDKRLEERFTPDFRRKKLYFFRSVRIYSDNLSSAGEQFDIEPQRRNRTGPLMLRALSDIQTPFFCFIHPDDLWFHDHVVSLAEVLEASPESSFACSGKIVEDMQIDEIAKRHLEELRFDRLADIVHCALPREIGRFLYRTSLLDNMSKPLVSLLDSFHSRYLNVEALLRGSLAQTCRATYVHLRWQMEHIDLVFPEVEQASFVLDAYRGNERWIERSAELRLATEATNSLALTKMPKEIGFIYDLSHNSEGLSLLKGGFSSPENSGVWIDGRYARLEFLMDEPVGGHDLYLLANGRVSRDGVLQTVSVMINGRSCGTHTVGSVPRDMWFPIPDTVNPVARRISVSVTLHHAEQVMNETGDVVLDPRHLGLFIIAVGIVPHEDAPEDQIQLPTQLERAATSEGFSEHALRKGPAEIGVLHELSINSDGLVFLRGGFSFPENDFVWMNGRYARMEFLVDEPVGGCDLYLLACGRASRDGASQSISVAVNGLRCGNQMVGEALQDLRFPIPRSLSSKARRISVSLTLHHAEQVMNEAGETLDHRHLGLYVAAVGILPCEDLVAIDEATAMPDTDDAFSDSVETSLHSHKFVKPVVNLLDE
;
A
#
# COMPACT_ATOMS: atom_id res chain seq x y z
N MET A 1 7.40 1.01 -26.58
CA MET A 1 8.19 0.14 -25.68
C MET A 1 9.71 0.22 -25.90
N LYS A 2 10.32 1.40 -26.11
CA LYS A 2 11.79 1.54 -26.29
C LYS A 2 12.44 2.71 -25.53
N LYS A 3 11.71 3.27 -24.56
CA LYS A 3 12.17 4.27 -23.58
C LYS A 3 11.51 3.77 -22.29
N ILE A 4 12.18 3.32 -21.24
CA ILE A 4 13.04 4.08 -20.33
C ILE A 4 13.82 3.03 -19.51
N ILE A 5 15.11 2.80 -19.82
CA ILE A 5 16.16 2.47 -18.85
C ILE A 5 17.40 3.17 -19.39
N ILE A 6 17.48 4.48 -19.20
CA ILE A 6 18.76 5.18 -19.33
C ILE A 6 19.29 5.24 -17.90
N LEU A 7 20.01 4.20 -17.49
CA LEU A 7 20.97 4.32 -16.40
C LEU A 7 21.97 5.38 -16.88
N THR A 8 21.89 6.57 -16.28
CA THR A 8 22.74 7.71 -16.62
C THR A 8 24.18 7.36 -16.27
N LEU A 9 24.92 6.81 -17.24
CA LEU A 9 26.36 6.64 -17.17
C LEU A 9 26.99 8.03 -17.20
N ARG A 10 27.28 8.61 -16.04
CA ARG A 10 28.33 9.61 -15.93
C ARG A 10 29.59 8.92 -15.43
N PRO A 11 30.75 9.11 -16.08
CA PRO A 11 32.01 8.71 -15.47
C PRO A 11 32.18 9.51 -14.18
N SER A 12 32.57 8.80 -13.12
CA SER A 12 33.01 9.36 -11.85
C SER A 12 33.94 10.55 -12.10
N ARG A 13 33.78 11.63 -11.31
CA ARG A 13 34.66 12.81 -11.36
C ARG A 13 36.12 12.35 -11.22
N MET A 14 36.80 12.19 -12.36
CA MET A 14 38.25 12.09 -12.40
C MET A 14 38.82 13.42 -11.92
N SER A 15 39.73 13.31 -10.96
CA SER A 15 40.50 14.40 -10.35
C SER A 15 41.13 15.29 -11.42
N SER A 16 40.60 16.51 -11.57
CA SER A 16 41.34 17.66 -12.08
C SER A 16 41.49 18.64 -10.94
N GLU A 17 42.72 18.87 -10.50
CA GLU A 17 43.16 19.57 -9.28
C GLU A 17 42.81 21.07 -9.18
N ASP A 18 41.82 21.59 -9.93
CA ASP A 18 41.53 23.03 -9.98
C ASP A 18 40.04 23.43 -9.88
N GLN A 19 39.16 22.56 -9.34
CA GLN A 19 37.81 23.00 -8.92
C GLN A 19 37.79 23.27 -7.42
N HIS A 20 37.57 24.54 -7.06
CA HIS A 20 37.28 24.94 -5.68
C HIS A 20 36.23 24.01 -5.06
N ASN A 21 36.59 23.44 -3.91
CA ASN A 21 35.89 22.41 -3.15
C ASN A 21 34.59 22.95 -2.51
N SER A 22 33.65 23.46 -3.31
CA SER A 22 32.36 23.96 -2.82
C SER A 22 31.49 22.77 -2.41
N ARG A 23 31.09 22.74 -1.14
CA ARG A 23 30.14 21.75 -0.61
C ARG A 23 28.75 22.01 -1.18
N THR A 24 28.00 20.94 -1.40
CA THR A 24 26.64 21.00 -1.94
C THR A 24 25.73 20.20 -1.02
N LEU A 25 24.67 20.82 -0.51
CA LEU A 25 23.65 20.14 0.29
C LEU A 25 22.30 20.14 -0.42
N ALA A 26 21.48 19.13 -0.15
CA ALA A 26 20.09 19.11 -0.60
C ALA A 26 19.12 19.38 0.56
N ILE A 27 17.98 19.99 0.25
CA ILE A 27 16.93 20.29 1.23
C ILE A 27 15.62 19.74 0.67
N VAL A 28 14.93 18.94 1.47
CA VAL A 28 13.60 18.42 1.13
C VAL A 28 12.56 19.51 1.36
N LEU A 29 11.74 19.75 0.34
CA LEU A 29 10.50 20.52 0.44
C LEU A 29 9.33 19.54 0.40
N THR A 30 8.68 19.34 1.55
CA THR A 30 7.66 18.30 1.75
C THR A 30 6.41 18.55 0.90
N TRP A 31 6.02 19.82 0.74
CA TRP A 31 4.86 20.23 -0.05
C TRP A 31 5.27 21.22 -1.15
N VAL A 32 5.62 20.69 -2.32
CA VAL A 32 6.13 21.47 -3.46
C VAL A 32 5.15 22.56 -3.93
N ASP A 33 3.85 22.30 -3.86
CA ASP A 33 2.81 23.19 -4.40
C ASP A 33 2.31 24.25 -3.40
N ILE A 34 2.80 24.23 -2.15
CA ILE A 34 2.30 25.10 -1.08
C ILE A 34 3.42 26.02 -0.57
N LYS A 35 3.19 27.33 -0.67
CA LYS A 35 4.02 28.33 0.02
C LYS A 35 3.57 28.46 1.48
N ASN A 36 4.24 27.73 2.37
CA ASN A 36 3.98 27.70 3.80
C ASN A 36 5.22 28.11 4.62
N ALA A 37 5.17 27.93 5.94
CA ALA A 37 6.29 28.23 6.82
C ALA A 37 7.55 27.41 6.52
N GLU A 38 7.43 26.20 5.98
CA GLU A 38 8.57 25.37 5.57
C GLU A 38 9.24 25.95 4.32
N TYR A 39 8.45 26.36 3.31
CA TYR A 39 8.97 27.06 2.13
C TYR A 39 9.81 28.28 2.54
N GLU A 40 9.33 29.08 3.50
CA GLU A 40 10.05 30.23 4.04
C GLU A 40 11.40 29.84 4.65
N VAL A 41 11.43 28.74 5.41
CA VAL A 41 12.67 28.22 6.01
C VAL A 41 13.62 27.71 4.93
N VAL A 42 13.13 27.06 3.87
CA VAL A 42 13.96 26.67 2.73
C VAL A 42 14.64 27.91 2.12
N GLN A 43 13.92 29.00 1.89
CA GLN A 43 14.51 30.24 1.35
C GLN A 43 15.57 30.83 2.28
N ARG A 44 15.34 30.78 3.59
CA ARG A 44 16.30 31.19 4.63
C ARG A 44 17.57 30.35 4.61
N ILE A 45 17.44 29.03 4.55
CA ILE A 45 18.60 28.12 4.46
C ILE A 45 19.37 28.37 3.17
N ARG A 46 18.70 28.52 2.02
CA ARG A 46 19.36 28.84 0.74
C ARG A 46 20.18 30.12 0.83
N ARG A 47 19.64 31.15 1.48
CA ARG A 47 20.34 32.41 1.68
C ARG A 47 21.56 32.25 2.59
N ALA A 48 21.38 31.59 3.74
CA ALA A 48 22.47 31.34 4.68
C ALA A 48 23.59 30.49 4.05
N ALA A 49 23.25 29.44 3.32
CA ALA A 49 24.21 28.61 2.57
C ALA A 49 24.99 29.45 1.55
N ARG A 50 24.30 30.31 0.78
CA ARG A 50 24.96 31.23 -0.15
C ARG A 50 25.93 32.18 0.56
N ASN A 51 25.57 32.70 1.74
CA ASN A 51 26.43 33.59 2.53
C ASN A 51 27.74 32.92 2.95
N ILE A 52 27.75 31.60 3.11
CA ILE A 52 28.95 30.81 3.48
C ILE A 52 29.57 30.05 2.30
N GLY A 53 29.14 30.33 1.06
CA GLY A 53 29.73 29.72 -0.15
C GLY A 53 29.34 28.25 -0.41
N VAL A 54 28.20 27.81 0.13
CA VAL A 54 27.66 26.45 -0.01
C VAL A 54 26.53 26.45 -1.04
N GLU A 55 26.55 25.47 -1.94
CA GLU A 55 25.47 25.28 -2.91
C GLU A 55 24.31 24.49 -2.30
N THR A 56 23.08 24.83 -2.69
CA THR A 56 21.86 24.15 -2.22
C THR A 56 21.03 23.64 -3.39
N ILE A 57 20.61 22.38 -3.33
CA ILE A 57 19.65 21.77 -4.24
C ILE A 57 18.33 21.58 -3.50
N ILE A 58 17.21 22.01 -4.09
CA ILE A 58 15.88 21.77 -3.49
C ILE A 58 15.25 20.57 -4.16
N VAL A 59 14.79 19.61 -3.37
CA VAL A 59 14.19 18.37 -3.83
C VAL A 59 12.83 18.12 -3.19
N ASP A 60 12.00 17.30 -3.82
CA ASP A 60 10.79 16.75 -3.22
C ASP A 60 11.13 15.55 -2.31
N ASN A 61 10.11 14.90 -1.75
CA ASN A 61 10.28 13.73 -0.89
C ASN A 61 10.98 12.55 -1.60
N ASP A 62 10.78 12.42 -2.91
CA ASP A 62 11.34 11.37 -3.75
C ASP A 62 12.80 11.65 -4.18
N GLY A 63 13.29 12.85 -3.90
CA GLY A 63 14.64 13.30 -4.29
C GLY A 63 14.71 13.88 -5.70
N TYR A 64 13.59 14.19 -6.36
CA TYR A 64 13.61 14.90 -7.64
C TYR A 64 13.87 16.39 -7.40
N LYS A 65 14.74 16.98 -8.23
CA LYS A 65 15.07 18.42 -8.14
C LYS A 65 13.82 19.24 -8.42
N VAL A 66 13.36 20.04 -7.48
CA VAL A 66 12.17 20.90 -7.65
C VAL A 66 12.56 22.25 -8.23
N TRP A 67 13.67 22.84 -7.75
CA TRP A 67 14.21 24.11 -8.23
C TRP A 67 15.65 23.91 -8.70
N SER A 68 15.91 24.19 -9.98
CA SER A 68 17.26 24.61 -10.37
C SER A 68 17.53 26.00 -9.78
N SER A 69 18.78 26.48 -9.80
CA SER A 69 19.27 27.73 -9.18
C SER A 69 18.43 29.02 -9.42
N THR A 70 17.42 28.98 -10.28
CA THR A 70 16.37 29.99 -10.52
C THR A 70 14.98 29.40 -10.28
N GLU A 71 14.16 30.05 -9.45
CA GLU A 71 12.75 29.70 -9.21
C GLU A 71 11.99 29.53 -10.54
N GLY A 72 11.23 28.45 -10.69
CA GLY A 72 10.26 28.29 -11.79
C GLY A 72 10.63 27.38 -12.97
N LYS A 73 11.72 26.60 -12.91
CA LYS A 73 11.93 25.49 -13.86
C LYS A 73 11.65 24.14 -13.20
N THR A 74 10.64 23.45 -13.73
CA THR A 74 10.24 22.09 -13.38
C THR A 74 11.41 21.12 -13.49
N GLY A 75 11.41 20.21 -12.53
CA GLY A 75 12.49 19.32 -12.21
C GLY A 75 13.00 18.48 -13.37
N SER A 76 14.30 18.19 -13.30
CA SER A 76 14.83 17.02 -13.98
C SER A 76 14.06 15.79 -13.47
N ASN A 77 13.61 14.91 -14.36
CA ASN A 77 13.08 13.57 -14.01
C ASN A 77 14.19 12.63 -13.51
N VAL A 78 15.20 13.18 -12.83
CA VAL A 78 16.37 12.47 -12.32
C VAL A 78 16.46 12.78 -10.84
N ARG A 79 16.31 11.73 -10.02
CA ARG A 79 16.52 11.79 -8.57
C ARG A 79 17.99 12.14 -8.29
N ILE A 80 18.22 12.92 -7.24
CA ILE A 80 19.58 13.20 -6.77
C ILE A 80 20.28 11.91 -6.31
N THR A 81 21.60 11.92 -6.43
CA THR A 81 22.49 10.85 -5.98
C THR A 81 23.62 11.43 -5.13
N GLN A 82 24.48 10.58 -4.57
CA GLN A 82 25.68 11.00 -3.84
C GLN A 82 26.66 11.81 -4.70
N GLU A 83 26.52 11.76 -6.03
CA GLU A 83 27.33 12.60 -6.94
C GLU A 83 26.80 14.04 -7.04
N ASP A 84 25.55 14.28 -6.65
CA ASP A 84 24.89 15.59 -6.73
C ASP A 84 25.08 16.44 -5.47
N CYS A 85 25.16 15.82 -4.29
CA CYS A 85 25.29 16.51 -3.01
C CYS A 85 25.97 15.65 -1.93
N ASP A 86 26.58 16.31 -0.94
CA ASP A 86 27.20 15.67 0.23
C ASP A 86 26.15 15.00 1.14
N PHE A 87 25.06 15.72 1.45
CA PHE A 87 23.98 15.22 2.31
C PHE A 87 22.66 15.94 2.06
N VAL A 88 21.57 15.36 2.60
CA VAL A 88 20.21 15.90 2.51
C VAL A 88 19.70 16.30 3.90
N ILE A 89 18.98 17.41 4.00
CA ILE A 89 18.26 17.82 5.21
C ILE A 89 16.75 17.71 4.95
N SER A 90 16.08 16.88 5.75
CA SER A 90 14.62 16.76 5.79
C SER A 90 14.06 17.66 6.89
N LEU A 91 13.17 18.58 6.52
CA LEU A 91 12.61 19.60 7.43
C LEU A 91 11.36 19.12 8.17
N HIS A 92 10.70 18.08 7.67
CA HIS A 92 9.43 17.60 8.20
C HIS A 92 9.50 16.15 8.66
N PHE A 93 8.78 15.82 9.73
CA PHE A 93 8.76 14.48 10.32
C PHE A 93 7.96 13.46 9.48
N GLU A 94 7.19 13.91 8.51
CA GLU A 94 6.46 13.04 7.56
C GLU A 94 7.26 12.69 6.30
N SER A 95 8.46 13.26 6.14
CA SER A 95 9.28 13.06 4.95
C SER A 95 10.31 11.95 5.20
N PRO A 96 10.07 10.71 4.74
CA PRO A 96 11.03 9.62 4.91
C PRO A 96 12.26 9.78 3.99
N LYS A 97 13.34 9.06 4.32
CA LYS A 97 14.49 8.86 3.43
C LYS A 97 14.13 7.86 2.33
N LEU A 98 14.05 8.33 1.08
CA LEU A 98 13.71 7.53 -0.11
C LEU A 98 14.85 7.44 -1.15
N TYR A 99 16.02 7.98 -0.80
CA TYR A 99 17.17 8.17 -1.66
C TYR A 99 18.46 7.68 -0.99
N ASP A 100 19.42 7.28 -1.81
CA ASP A 100 20.68 6.69 -1.38
C ASP A 100 21.75 7.75 -1.04
N ILE A 101 21.45 8.64 -0.10
CA ILE A 101 22.33 9.75 0.31
C ILE A 101 22.23 9.90 1.83
N PHE A 102 23.32 10.28 2.50
CA PHE A 102 23.28 10.58 3.92
C PHE A 102 22.25 11.69 4.20
N SER A 103 21.39 11.48 5.20
CA SER A 103 20.27 12.37 5.49
C SER A 103 20.14 12.71 6.97
N TYR A 104 19.83 13.98 7.22
CA TYR A 104 19.51 14.52 8.53
C TYR A 104 18.02 14.85 8.63
N ALA A 105 17.37 14.45 9.73
CA ALA A 105 16.02 14.90 10.07
C ALA A 105 16.06 16.03 11.10
N THR A 106 15.32 17.12 10.88
CA THR A 106 15.24 18.20 11.87
C THR A 106 14.21 17.91 12.97
N LEU A 107 14.60 18.11 14.23
CA LEU A 107 13.76 17.92 15.40
C LEU A 107 13.01 19.20 15.76
N TRP A 108 12.22 19.72 14.82
CA TRP A 108 11.54 21.02 14.95
C TRP A 108 10.08 20.96 15.38
N ASN A 109 9.53 19.76 15.48
CA ASN A 109 8.11 19.58 15.72
C ASN A 109 7.89 19.01 17.13
N PRO A 110 6.91 19.55 17.88
CA PRO A 110 6.47 18.96 19.13
C PRO A 110 6.10 17.48 18.97
N PRO A 111 6.48 16.59 19.92
CA PRO A 111 6.18 15.15 19.80
C PRO A 111 4.69 14.79 19.66
N ASP A 112 3.78 15.62 20.19
CA ASP A 112 2.33 15.41 20.04
C ASP A 112 1.86 15.55 18.59
N PHE A 113 2.60 16.27 17.73
CA PHE A 113 2.25 16.43 16.31
C PHE A 113 2.46 15.14 15.51
N PHE A 114 3.29 14.21 16.01
CA PHE A 114 3.52 12.92 15.36
C PHE A 114 2.28 12.02 15.39
N VAL A 115 1.35 12.26 16.32
CA VAL A 115 0.17 11.40 16.53
C VAL A 115 -0.88 11.59 15.45
N GLY A 116 -1.15 12.84 15.05
CA GLY A 116 -2.25 13.17 14.13
C GLY A 116 -2.19 12.43 12.79
N PRO A 117 -1.07 12.47 12.06
CA PRO A 117 -0.89 11.73 10.81
C PRO A 117 -0.61 10.21 10.98
N GLY A 118 -0.60 9.71 12.21
CA GLY A 118 -0.27 8.33 12.58
C GLY A 118 1.13 8.17 13.18
N TYR A 119 1.20 7.91 14.49
CA TYR A 119 2.47 7.87 15.25
C TYR A 119 3.47 6.83 14.72
N VAL A 120 3.02 5.64 14.35
CA VAL A 120 3.93 4.60 13.79
C VAL A 120 4.53 5.07 12.46
N ARG A 121 3.70 5.57 11.54
CA ARG A 121 4.13 6.09 10.24
C ARG A 121 5.15 7.22 10.39
N THR A 122 4.88 8.20 11.24
CA THR A 122 5.72 9.39 11.44
C THR A 122 7.04 9.05 12.15
N THR A 123 7.01 8.14 13.13
CA THR A 123 8.24 7.67 13.80
C THR A 123 9.09 6.79 12.89
N CYS A 124 8.48 5.96 12.03
CA CYS A 124 9.20 5.25 10.96
C CYS A 124 9.84 6.23 9.95
N SER A 125 9.13 7.29 9.57
CA SER A 125 9.67 8.33 8.68
C SER A 125 10.89 9.01 9.31
N LEU A 126 10.78 9.45 10.57
CA LEU A 126 11.91 10.01 11.32
C LEU A 126 13.08 9.03 11.44
N ALA A 127 12.80 7.78 11.80
CA ALA A 127 13.83 6.76 11.97
C ALA A 127 14.50 6.38 10.65
N SER A 128 13.86 6.54 9.49
CA SER A 128 14.46 6.18 8.19
C SER A 128 15.74 6.97 7.86
N HIS A 129 15.95 8.12 8.50
CA HIS A 129 17.15 8.94 8.34
C HIS A 129 18.39 8.40 9.05
N ASP A 130 19.56 8.93 8.67
CA ASP A 130 20.86 8.49 9.20
C ASP A 130 21.23 9.22 10.50
N ALA A 131 20.77 10.46 10.65
CA ALA A 131 21.01 11.28 11.83
C ALA A 131 19.87 12.30 12.05
N ALA A 132 19.92 12.99 13.19
CA ALA A 132 18.97 14.04 13.54
C ALA A 132 19.68 15.37 13.88
N LEU A 133 18.96 16.48 13.70
CA LEU A 133 19.41 17.84 14.02
C LEU A 133 18.55 18.42 15.14
N SER A 134 19.20 18.74 16.25
CA SER A 134 18.55 19.29 17.45
C SER A 134 18.19 20.76 17.26
N CYS A 135 17.09 21.18 17.89
CA CYS A 135 16.77 22.59 18.14
C CYS A 135 16.90 22.98 19.63
N HIS A 136 17.70 22.22 20.39
CA HIS A 136 17.90 22.34 21.83
C HIS A 136 16.63 22.14 22.68
N SER A 137 15.66 21.40 22.16
CA SER A 137 14.54 20.87 22.94
C SER A 137 14.94 19.52 23.54
N THR A 138 15.10 19.45 24.87
CA THR A 138 15.35 18.18 25.56
C THR A 138 14.26 17.15 25.24
N THR A 139 12.99 17.58 25.21
CA THR A 139 11.84 16.72 24.92
C THR A 139 11.90 16.12 23.52
N ALA A 140 12.21 16.92 22.50
CA ALA A 140 12.31 16.43 21.12
C ALA A 140 13.57 15.57 20.90
N ASP A 141 14.70 15.95 21.51
CA ASP A 141 15.94 15.19 21.44
C ASP A 141 15.79 13.82 22.10
N ASP A 142 15.18 13.73 23.29
CA ASP A 142 14.95 12.47 24.00
C ASP A 142 13.92 11.60 23.28
N HIS A 143 12.88 12.20 22.71
CA HIS A 143 11.92 11.51 21.86
C HIS A 143 12.60 10.86 20.65
N ALA A 144 13.43 11.62 19.93
CA ALA A 144 14.21 11.09 18.82
C ALA A 144 15.19 9.99 19.27
N ARG A 145 15.94 10.20 20.36
CA ARG A 145 16.85 9.18 20.91
C ARG A 145 16.11 7.87 21.21
N ASN A 146 14.93 7.94 21.82
CA ASN A 146 14.13 6.77 22.11
C ASN A 146 13.63 6.05 20.84
N ILE A 147 13.19 6.79 19.83
CA ILE A 147 12.78 6.23 18.54
C ILE A 147 13.96 5.50 17.89
N PHE A 148 15.07 6.20 17.69
CA PHE A 148 16.26 5.65 17.04
C PHE A 148 16.82 4.44 17.81
N ALA A 149 16.87 4.49 19.15
CA ALA A 149 17.25 3.36 19.98
C ALA A 149 16.27 2.18 19.87
N GLY A 150 14.96 2.44 19.79
CA GLY A 150 13.92 1.43 19.57
C GLY A 150 14.01 0.71 18.23
N PHE A 151 14.69 1.31 17.25
CA PHE A 151 15.08 0.70 15.97
C PHE A 151 16.52 0.16 15.97
N GLY A 152 17.15 -0.01 17.14
CA GLY A 152 18.51 -0.55 17.26
C GLY A 152 19.61 0.38 16.72
N ARG A 153 19.30 1.66 16.47
CA ARG A 153 20.20 2.64 15.85
C ARG A 153 20.32 3.89 16.73
N PRO A 154 20.78 3.77 17.99
CA PRO A 154 20.77 4.88 18.94
C PRO A 154 21.51 6.10 18.40
N LEU A 155 20.97 7.31 18.58
CA LEU A 155 21.67 8.52 18.17
C LEU A 155 22.93 8.77 19.01
N GLU A 156 23.82 9.62 18.50
CA GLU A 156 24.98 10.11 19.23
C GLU A 156 24.56 11.01 20.39
N GLU A 157 25.37 11.05 21.45
CA GLU A 157 25.04 11.80 22.68
C GLU A 157 24.84 13.29 22.38
N THR A 158 25.80 13.88 21.64
CA THR A 158 25.72 15.26 21.16
C THR A 158 25.15 15.28 19.74
N LEU A 159 24.01 15.95 19.56
CA LEU A 159 23.41 16.17 18.25
C LEU A 159 23.91 17.49 17.64
N PRO A 160 24.19 17.55 16.33
CA PRO A 160 24.39 18.83 15.65
C PRO A 160 23.10 19.65 15.70
N THR A 161 23.24 20.97 15.66
CA THR A 161 22.12 21.89 15.83
C THR A 161 21.72 22.54 14.53
N LEU A 162 20.42 22.52 14.25
CA LEU A 162 19.82 23.40 13.24
C LEU A 162 18.54 23.95 13.85
N PHE A 163 18.45 25.27 13.96
CA PHE A 163 17.21 25.93 14.38
C PHE A 163 16.40 26.32 13.13
N HIS A 164 15.07 26.40 13.23
CA HIS A 164 14.20 26.98 12.19
C HIS A 164 14.30 28.52 12.17
N SER A 165 15.55 29.00 12.19
CA SER A 165 15.95 30.37 12.42
C SER A 165 16.05 31.17 11.11
N VAL A 166 16.74 32.29 11.14
CA VAL A 166 16.96 33.18 9.99
C VAL A 166 18.47 33.39 9.74
N PRO A 167 18.86 33.82 8.53
CA PRO A 167 20.22 34.30 8.24
C PRO A 167 20.66 35.45 9.15
N ASP A 168 21.96 35.74 9.21
CA ASP A 168 22.49 36.91 9.92
C ASP A 168 22.06 38.22 9.23
N PHE A 169 20.86 38.69 9.59
CA PHE A 169 20.38 40.02 9.26
C PHE A 169 20.81 41.00 10.35
N HIS A 170 21.50 42.06 9.95
CA HIS A 170 21.87 43.13 10.85
C HIS A 170 20.96 44.35 10.66
N PHE A 171 19.88 44.40 11.45
CA PHE A 171 19.04 45.58 11.58
C PHE A 171 19.28 46.25 12.94
N GLU A 172 19.64 47.53 12.93
CA GLU A 172 19.68 48.33 14.14
C GLU A 172 18.29 48.39 14.77
N PRO A 173 18.11 48.21 16.09
CA PRO A 173 16.79 48.27 16.70
C PRO A 173 16.04 49.57 16.42
N SER A 174 14.82 49.45 15.90
CA SER A 174 13.94 50.53 15.44
C SER A 174 12.90 50.98 16.47
N VAL A 175 12.95 50.43 17.69
CA VAL A 175 11.96 50.73 18.73
C VAL A 175 11.93 52.23 19.05
N SER A 176 10.71 52.78 19.12
CA SER A 176 10.42 54.20 19.32
C SER A 176 9.10 54.39 20.06
N GLU A 177 8.77 55.64 20.37
CA GLU A 177 7.49 56.02 20.98
C GLU A 177 6.26 55.69 20.11
N THR A 178 6.45 55.47 18.80
CA THR A 178 5.39 55.11 17.84
C THR A 178 5.39 53.64 17.44
N SER A 179 6.29 52.81 17.98
CA SER A 179 6.41 51.39 17.60
C SER A 179 5.14 50.59 17.87
N ARG A 180 4.81 49.65 16.99
CA ARG A 180 3.59 48.83 17.03
C ARG A 180 3.93 47.35 17.23
N LEU A 181 2.96 46.56 17.69
CA LEU A 181 3.10 45.10 17.74
C LEU A 181 3.06 44.52 16.34
N PHE A 182 4.00 43.66 16.00
CA PHE A 182 3.98 42.83 14.81
C PHE A 182 3.47 41.43 15.15
N TYR A 183 2.55 40.91 14.34
CA TYR A 183 2.15 39.51 14.37
C TYR A 183 1.95 38.95 12.96
N VAL A 184 2.44 37.73 12.72
CA VAL A 184 2.26 37.01 11.45
C VAL A 184 1.80 35.57 11.68
N GLY A 185 0.90 35.08 10.85
CA GLY A 185 0.48 33.68 10.86
C GLY A 185 -0.47 33.30 9.73
N ILE A 186 -0.78 32.00 9.64
CA ILE A 186 -1.76 31.46 8.67
C ILE A 186 -3.18 31.46 9.26
N ASN A 187 -3.30 31.33 10.59
CA ASN A 187 -4.57 31.18 11.30
C ASN A 187 -5.38 29.94 10.86
N TRP A 188 -4.72 28.78 10.87
CA TRP A 188 -5.21 27.49 10.35
C TRP A 188 -6.60 27.10 10.83
N GLU A 189 -6.91 27.34 12.09
CA GLU A 189 -8.18 26.94 12.72
C GLU A 189 -9.39 27.64 12.06
N ARG A 190 -9.19 28.80 11.41
CA ARG A 190 -10.25 29.45 10.62
C ARG A 190 -10.61 28.72 9.34
N ILE A 191 -9.71 27.88 8.82
CA ILE A 191 -9.94 27.10 7.60
C ILE A 191 -10.93 25.97 7.88
N THR A 192 -10.89 25.39 9.08
CA THR A 192 -11.82 24.33 9.53
C THR A 192 -13.12 24.89 10.14
N GLY A 193 -13.34 26.20 10.07
CA GLY A 193 -14.50 26.88 10.66
C GLY A 193 -14.40 27.09 12.18
N GLU A 194 -13.28 26.73 12.79
CA GLU A 194 -13.04 26.91 14.22
C GLU A 194 -12.57 28.32 14.56
N ARG A 195 -12.55 28.65 15.86
CA ARG A 195 -11.94 29.90 16.31
C ARG A 195 -10.43 29.84 16.11
N GLY A 196 -9.89 30.90 15.50
CA GLY A 196 -8.47 31.08 15.26
C GLY A 196 -7.62 31.01 16.54
N ARG A 197 -6.35 30.60 16.40
CA ARG A 197 -5.40 30.61 17.52
C ARG A 197 -5.20 32.01 18.10
N HIS A 198 -5.26 32.13 19.42
CA HIS A 198 -5.17 33.41 20.16
C HIS A 198 -6.16 34.48 19.66
N HIS A 199 -7.29 34.07 19.04
CA HIS A 199 -8.21 34.98 18.39
C HIS A 199 -8.69 36.12 19.30
N ASP A 200 -9.11 35.80 20.52
CA ASP A 200 -9.67 36.79 21.44
C ASP A 200 -8.62 37.84 21.86
N LEU A 201 -7.37 37.42 22.09
CA LEU A 201 -6.26 38.34 22.37
C LEU A 201 -6.00 39.26 21.18
N LEU A 202 -5.87 38.69 19.98
CA LEU A 202 -5.59 39.48 18.77
C LEU A 202 -6.74 40.45 18.48
N ALA A 203 -8.00 40.05 18.68
CA ALA A 203 -9.17 40.91 18.44
C ALA A 203 -9.23 42.09 19.42
N LEU A 204 -8.83 41.87 20.69
CA LEU A 204 -8.75 42.95 21.68
C LEU A 204 -7.62 43.94 21.34
N LEU A 205 -6.45 43.45 20.93
CA LEU A 205 -5.33 44.31 20.50
C LEU A 205 -5.63 45.07 19.19
N ASP A 206 -6.40 44.44 18.28
CA ASP A 206 -6.90 45.04 17.05
C ASP A 206 -7.89 46.17 17.32
N ALA A 207 -8.81 45.98 18.28
CA ALA A 207 -9.79 46.99 18.67
C ALA A 207 -9.16 48.25 19.25
N GLU A 208 -7.98 48.13 19.87
CA GLU A 208 -7.20 49.24 20.43
C GLU A 208 -6.17 49.83 19.45
N ASP A 209 -6.13 49.36 18.20
CA ASP A 209 -5.17 49.80 17.16
C ASP A 209 -3.69 49.71 17.63
N LEU A 210 -3.32 48.61 18.30
CA LEU A 210 -1.97 48.40 18.84
C LEU A 210 -1.10 47.46 18.00
N ILE A 211 -1.71 46.68 17.12
CA ILE A 211 -1.09 45.57 16.39
C ILE A 211 -1.13 45.77 14.89
N ASP A 212 -0.19 45.18 14.17
CA ASP A 212 -0.17 45.00 12.73
C ASP A 212 -0.16 43.49 12.46
N ILE A 213 -1.21 43.01 11.80
CA ILE A 213 -1.43 41.58 11.54
C ILE A 213 -1.11 41.29 10.07
N TYR A 214 -0.30 40.27 9.84
CA TYR A 214 0.11 39.80 8.53
C TYR A 214 -0.19 38.32 8.32
N GLY A 215 -0.43 37.92 7.08
CA GLY A 215 -0.71 36.54 6.70
C GLY A 215 -1.49 36.44 5.40
N PRO A 216 -1.78 35.23 4.91
CA PRO A 216 -2.45 35.04 3.63
C PRO A 216 -3.84 35.67 3.64
N LYS A 217 -4.15 36.40 2.58
CA LYS A 217 -5.45 36.98 2.28
C LYS A 217 -6.45 35.88 1.98
N VAL A 218 -6.04 34.92 1.15
CA VAL A 218 -6.80 33.70 0.84
C VAL A 218 -5.87 32.49 0.97
N PHE A 219 -6.30 31.48 1.69
CA PHE A 219 -5.57 30.22 1.83
C PHE A 219 -6.55 29.06 1.85
N LEU A 220 -6.37 28.08 0.96
CA LEU A 220 -7.29 26.93 0.78
C LEU A 220 -8.77 27.35 0.72
N ASN A 221 -9.07 28.41 -0.07
CA ASN A 221 -10.40 29.00 -0.24
C ASN A 221 -11.02 29.67 1.00
N ALA A 222 -10.26 29.86 2.09
CA ALA A 222 -10.68 30.62 3.26
C ALA A 222 -9.99 32.01 3.32
N GLU A 223 -10.63 32.98 3.97
CA GLU A 223 -10.06 34.30 4.31
C GLU A 223 -9.71 34.35 5.81
N PRO A 224 -8.50 33.91 6.23
CA PRO A 224 -8.23 33.61 7.64
C PRO A 224 -8.24 34.84 8.56
N TRP A 225 -8.02 36.02 7.98
CA TRP A 225 -7.91 37.30 8.68
C TRP A 225 -9.15 38.20 8.55
N ARG A 226 -10.24 37.68 7.98
CA ARG A 226 -11.49 38.44 7.83
C ARG A 226 -12.01 38.94 9.19
N GLY A 227 -12.25 40.24 9.26
CA GLY A 227 -12.80 40.93 10.43
C GLY A 227 -11.80 41.67 11.31
N PHE A 228 -10.49 41.52 11.07
CA PHE A 228 -9.45 42.30 11.75
C PHE A 228 -9.19 43.63 11.03
N LYS A 229 -9.29 44.75 11.75
CA LYS A 229 -9.09 46.11 11.18
C LYS A 229 -7.63 46.43 10.88
N CYS A 230 -6.73 45.85 11.65
CA CYS A 230 -5.30 46.03 11.57
C CYS A 230 -4.61 44.92 10.76
N TYR A 231 -5.36 44.08 10.05
CA TYR A 231 -4.79 43.27 8.98
C TYR A 231 -4.18 44.20 7.93
N ARG A 232 -2.90 44.00 7.64
CA ARG A 232 -2.13 44.88 6.74
C ARG A 232 -2.07 44.31 5.33
N ASP A 233 -1.43 43.15 5.18
CA ASP A 233 -1.33 42.44 3.89
C ASP A 233 -0.69 41.05 4.08
N GLU A 234 -0.54 40.32 2.97
CA GLU A 234 0.37 39.18 2.83
C GLU A 234 1.84 39.64 2.85
N ILE A 235 2.75 38.74 3.23
CA ILE A 235 4.20 38.97 3.14
C ILE A 235 4.80 37.93 2.18
N PRO A 236 5.70 38.33 1.26
CA PRO A 236 6.41 37.38 0.40
C PRO A 236 7.23 36.35 1.20
N PHE A 237 7.18 35.10 0.75
CA PHE A 237 8.03 34.02 1.25
C PHE A 237 9.39 34.01 0.53
N ASP A 238 10.25 34.98 0.85
CA ASP A 238 11.56 35.21 0.21
C ASP A 238 12.75 35.06 1.17
N GLY A 239 12.48 34.63 2.41
CA GLY A 239 13.48 34.48 3.46
C GLY A 239 14.00 35.76 4.10
N GLU A 240 13.46 36.95 3.78
CA GLU A 240 13.92 38.24 4.32
C GLU A 240 12.78 39.23 4.65
N SER A 241 11.69 39.23 3.86
CA SER A 241 10.61 40.22 3.95
C SER A 241 9.90 40.21 5.29
N VAL A 242 9.76 39.05 5.94
CA VAL A 242 9.21 38.94 7.29
C VAL A 242 10.07 39.72 8.29
N VAL A 243 11.39 39.54 8.27
CA VAL A 243 12.32 40.23 9.18
C VAL A 243 12.28 41.74 8.98
N LYS A 244 12.23 42.20 7.72
CA LYS A 244 12.06 43.64 7.39
C LYS A 244 10.76 44.21 7.95
N ARG A 245 9.67 43.45 7.88
CA ARG A 245 8.37 43.90 8.38
C ARG A 245 8.36 43.96 9.91
N VAL A 246 8.93 42.95 10.58
CA VAL A 246 9.12 42.98 12.04
C VAL A 246 9.96 44.20 12.46
N HIS A 247 11.05 44.47 11.74
CA HIS A 247 11.89 45.64 11.97
C HIS A 247 11.10 46.95 11.82
N SER A 248 10.21 47.06 10.83
CA SER A 248 9.40 48.28 10.67
C SER A 248 8.41 48.54 11.82
N SER A 249 7.91 47.50 12.48
CA SER A 249 6.98 47.63 13.61
C SER A 249 7.70 47.95 14.93
N GLY A 250 8.91 47.39 15.14
CA GLY A 250 9.76 47.66 16.31
C GLY A 250 9.43 46.83 17.56
N ILE A 251 8.25 46.22 17.65
CA ILE A 251 7.90 45.24 18.70
C ILE A 251 7.36 43.97 18.04
N CYS A 252 7.91 42.80 18.40
CA CYS A 252 7.49 41.50 17.90
C CYS A 252 6.68 40.74 18.95
N LEU A 253 5.48 40.27 18.59
CA LEU A 253 4.66 39.41 19.45
C LEU A 253 4.87 37.93 19.06
N ALA A 254 5.66 37.22 19.86
CA ALA A 254 6.06 35.84 19.60
C ALA A 254 5.31 34.86 20.51
N LEU A 255 4.10 34.46 20.11
CA LEU A 255 3.27 33.51 20.87
C LEU A 255 3.47 32.06 20.42
N SER A 256 3.73 31.19 21.39
CA SER A 256 3.87 29.73 21.21
C SER A 256 2.58 29.01 21.61
N SER A 257 2.17 27.97 20.87
CA SER A 257 1.08 27.09 21.31
C SER A 257 1.48 26.28 22.55
N LYS A 258 0.52 25.67 23.26
CA LYS A 258 0.82 24.86 24.45
C LYS A 258 1.77 23.70 24.14
N SER A 259 1.61 23.02 22.99
CA SER A 259 2.54 21.99 22.52
C SER A 259 3.98 22.49 22.39
N HIS A 260 4.17 23.68 21.82
CA HIS A 260 5.49 24.32 21.67
C HIS A 260 6.08 24.72 23.03
N GLN A 261 5.26 25.24 23.96
CA GLN A 261 5.70 25.58 25.31
C GLN A 261 6.15 24.33 26.09
N GLN A 262 5.34 23.27 26.05
CA GLN A 262 5.61 22.02 26.78
C GLN A 262 6.84 21.28 26.24
N SER A 263 7.05 21.32 24.93
CA SER A 263 8.23 20.71 24.29
C SER A 263 9.47 21.60 24.33
N GLY A 264 9.37 22.87 24.74
CA GLY A 264 10.51 23.80 24.68
C GLY A 264 10.99 24.09 23.25
N ILE A 265 10.10 23.95 22.27
CA ILE A 265 10.36 24.29 20.86
C ILE A 265 9.80 25.69 20.61
N MET A 266 10.60 26.58 20.03
CA MET A 266 10.14 27.93 19.67
C MET A 266 9.45 27.96 18.30
N SER A 267 8.82 29.09 17.99
CA SER A 267 8.38 29.38 16.62
C SER A 267 9.39 30.29 15.92
N ASN A 268 9.37 30.29 14.58
CA ASN A 268 10.19 31.19 13.74
C ASN A 268 10.11 32.66 14.17
N ARG A 269 8.96 33.10 14.71
CA ARG A 269 8.71 34.50 15.11
C ARG A 269 9.71 35.02 16.13
N LEU A 270 10.19 34.17 17.04
CA LEU A 270 11.22 34.58 18.00
C LEU A 270 12.49 34.98 17.25
N PHE A 271 12.99 34.11 16.38
CA PHE A 271 14.21 34.33 15.61
C PHE A 271 14.08 35.49 14.63
N GLU A 272 12.90 35.66 14.01
CA GLU A 272 12.58 36.81 13.17
C GLU A 272 12.65 38.13 13.95
N GLY A 273 12.07 38.18 15.15
CA GLY A 273 12.14 39.33 16.06
C GLY A 273 13.55 39.66 16.52
N LEU A 274 14.31 38.63 16.89
CA LEU A 274 15.72 38.77 17.29
C LEU A 274 16.57 39.37 16.16
N ALA A 275 16.47 38.83 14.95
CA ALA A 275 17.23 39.30 13.80
C ALA A 275 16.81 40.72 13.35
N ALA A 276 15.53 41.05 13.46
CA ALA A 276 14.98 42.37 13.13
C ALA A 276 15.43 43.49 14.10
N GLY A 277 16.08 43.13 15.22
CA GLY A 277 16.38 44.08 16.29
C GLY A 277 15.11 44.58 17.00
N ALA A 278 14.01 43.83 16.94
CA ALA A 278 12.75 44.22 17.56
C ALA A 278 12.74 43.87 19.06
N VAL A 279 11.96 44.62 19.82
CA VAL A 279 11.65 44.25 21.21
C VAL A 279 10.67 43.09 21.20
N ILE A 280 10.92 42.05 21.99
CA ILE A 280 10.12 40.83 21.95
C ILE A 280 9.20 40.76 23.16
N ILE A 281 7.92 40.54 22.90
CA ILE A 281 6.91 40.14 23.89
C ILE A 281 6.51 38.69 23.56
N ALA A 282 6.60 37.79 24.54
CA ALA A 282 6.33 36.38 24.34
C ALA A 282 5.64 35.76 25.57
N ASN A 283 4.95 34.65 25.37
CA ASN A 283 4.49 33.81 26.47
C ASN A 283 5.63 32.89 26.97
N PRO A 284 5.49 32.26 28.15
CA PRO A 284 6.57 31.48 28.75
C PRO A 284 6.95 30.30 27.86
N ASN A 285 8.25 30.05 27.70
CA ASN A 285 8.77 28.89 26.99
C ASN A 285 10.15 28.53 27.56
N PRO A 286 10.45 27.25 27.87
CA PRO A 286 11.75 26.82 28.41
C PRO A 286 12.96 27.29 27.60
N PHE A 287 12.80 27.44 26.28
CA PHE A 287 13.85 27.97 25.41
C PHE A 287 14.17 29.44 25.72
N ILE A 288 13.15 30.26 25.97
CA ILE A 288 13.32 31.67 26.34
C ILE A 288 13.96 31.76 27.72
N ASP A 289 13.51 30.95 28.68
CA ASP A 289 14.09 30.92 30.03
C ASP A 289 15.60 30.61 30.00
N ARG A 290 15.99 29.69 29.11
CA ARG A 290 17.39 29.26 28.97
C ARG A 290 18.29 30.32 28.33
N TYR A 291 17.80 31.07 27.35
CA TYR A 291 18.67 31.91 26.49
C TYR A 291 18.37 33.41 26.52
N PHE A 292 17.15 33.82 26.87
CA PHE A 292 16.65 35.18 26.64
C PHE A 292 15.81 35.76 27.78
N ALA A 293 15.75 35.11 28.95
CA ALA A 293 14.90 35.51 30.09
C ALA A 293 15.06 36.98 30.53
N ASP A 294 16.26 37.54 30.41
CA ASP A 294 16.61 38.91 30.78
C ASP A 294 16.32 39.93 29.66
N CYS A 295 16.11 39.49 28.42
CA CYS A 295 15.96 40.35 27.25
C CYS A 295 14.55 40.34 26.65
N VAL A 296 13.74 39.30 26.92
CA VAL A 296 12.36 39.16 26.43
C VAL A 296 11.37 39.59 27.51
N TYR A 297 10.31 40.28 27.11
CA TYR A 297 9.19 40.59 28.00
C TYR A 297 8.22 39.42 28.02
N ILE A 298 8.07 38.77 29.17
CA ILE A 298 7.20 37.61 29.36
C ILE A 298 5.80 38.04 29.80
N ILE A 299 4.78 37.50 29.13
CA ILE A 299 3.36 37.64 29.52
C ILE A 299 2.86 36.36 30.18
N ASP A 300 1.82 36.47 30.99
CA ASP A 300 1.19 35.33 31.66
C ASP A 300 -0.03 34.85 30.86
N ASP A 301 0.21 33.87 30.00
CA ASP A 301 -0.81 33.33 29.09
C ASP A 301 -1.82 32.37 29.77
N THR A 302 -1.79 32.27 31.11
CA THR A 302 -2.81 31.56 31.89
C THR A 302 -4.01 32.46 32.23
N GLN A 303 -3.87 33.78 32.05
CA GLN A 303 -4.92 34.75 32.34
C GLN A 303 -6.04 34.73 31.30
N ALA A 304 -7.21 35.23 31.69
CA ALA A 304 -8.32 35.43 30.77
C ALA A 304 -7.92 36.40 29.63
N PRO A 305 -8.47 36.25 28.40
CA PRO A 305 -8.03 37.01 27.23
C PRO A 305 -7.97 38.53 27.42
N LYS A 306 -8.92 39.11 28.18
CA LYS A 306 -8.93 40.55 28.47
C LYS A 306 -7.77 40.99 29.37
N ALA A 307 -7.50 40.24 30.45
CA ALA A 307 -6.39 40.55 31.34
C ALA A 307 -5.03 40.39 30.63
N LEU A 308 -4.91 39.36 29.78
CA LEU A 308 -3.72 39.17 28.93
C LEU A 308 -3.54 40.31 27.93
N ALA A 309 -4.62 40.77 27.28
CA ALA A 309 -4.58 41.92 26.38
C ALA A 309 -4.18 43.22 27.11
N ASP A 310 -4.72 43.44 28.30
CA ASP A 310 -4.36 44.59 29.15
C ASP A 310 -2.88 44.53 29.55
N GLN A 311 -2.35 43.36 29.91
CA GLN A 311 -0.93 43.16 30.19
C GLN A 311 -0.04 43.48 28.98
N VAL A 312 -0.40 42.96 27.80
CA VAL A 312 0.34 43.24 26.55
C VAL A 312 0.31 44.74 26.23
N ARG A 313 -0.84 45.39 26.36
CA ARG A 313 -0.98 46.84 26.17
C ARG A 313 -0.06 47.61 27.11
N ASP A 314 -0.09 47.30 28.40
CA ASP A 314 0.69 48.01 29.40
C ASP A 314 2.20 47.87 29.14
N LEU A 315 2.64 46.69 28.68
CA LEU A 315 4.02 46.48 28.21
C LEU A 315 4.37 47.35 26.98
N VAL A 316 3.49 47.40 25.98
CA VAL A 316 3.69 48.25 24.79
C VAL A 316 3.82 49.73 25.19
N LEU A 317 2.94 50.20 26.08
CA LEU A 317 3.00 51.58 26.57
C LEU A 317 4.27 51.85 27.39
N ALA A 318 4.71 50.90 28.20
CA ALA A 318 5.98 51.00 28.95
C ALA A 318 7.19 51.06 27.99
N ILE A 319 7.21 50.22 26.95
CA ILE A 319 8.25 50.22 25.91
C ILE A 319 8.29 51.57 25.17
N ARG A 320 7.13 52.12 24.79
CA ARG A 320 7.04 53.43 24.11
C ARG A 320 7.46 54.58 25.02
N LYS A 321 7.25 54.45 26.33
CA LYS A 321 7.63 55.47 27.33
C LYS A 321 9.14 55.52 27.58
N ASP A 322 9.83 54.40 27.47
CA ASP A 322 11.30 54.31 27.58
C ASP A 322 11.91 53.44 26.45
N PRO A 323 11.96 53.98 25.21
CA PRO A 323 12.50 53.23 24.07
C PRO A 323 14.01 52.93 24.21
N ALA A 324 14.75 53.73 24.98
CA ALA A 324 16.19 53.55 25.16
C ALA A 324 16.50 52.26 25.94
N SER A 325 15.78 52.02 27.04
CA SER A 325 15.89 50.78 27.81
C SER A 325 15.46 49.56 26.98
N ALA A 326 14.35 49.68 26.24
CA ALA A 326 13.86 48.62 25.38
C ALA A 326 14.85 48.29 24.24
N ARG A 327 15.48 49.31 23.65
CA ARG A 327 16.55 49.16 22.65
C ARG A 327 17.77 48.42 23.21
N ALA A 328 18.20 48.71 24.43
CA ALA A 328 19.32 48.00 25.06
C ALA A 328 19.04 46.50 25.24
N ARG A 329 17.79 46.13 25.58
CA ARG A 329 17.35 44.73 25.64
C ARG A 329 17.37 44.07 24.26
N ALA A 330 16.82 44.72 23.25
CA ALA A 330 16.81 44.21 21.88
C ALA A 330 18.24 43.98 21.34
N LEU A 331 19.18 44.91 21.58
CA LEU A 331 20.60 44.75 21.22
C LEU A 331 21.24 43.53 21.89
N THR A 332 20.94 43.32 23.17
CA THR A 332 21.47 42.15 23.91
C THR A 332 20.94 40.85 23.35
N ALA A 333 19.63 40.80 23.05
CA ALA A 333 18.98 39.64 22.46
C ALA A 333 19.54 39.34 21.05
N GLN A 334 19.65 40.35 20.19
CA GLN A 334 20.19 40.23 18.84
C GLN A 334 21.65 39.78 18.84
N ARG A 335 22.49 40.26 19.77
CA ARG A 335 23.87 39.76 19.92
C ARG A 335 23.90 38.26 20.22
N ARG A 336 23.12 37.79 21.19
CA ARG A 336 23.03 36.34 21.50
C ARG A 336 22.52 35.52 20.32
N PHE A 337 21.54 36.07 19.59
CA PHE A 337 21.06 35.51 18.33
C PHE A 337 22.19 35.31 17.32
N ARG A 338 22.98 36.36 17.05
CA ARG A 338 24.09 36.32 16.09
C ARG A 338 25.19 35.36 16.51
N GLU A 339 25.45 35.32 17.81
CA GLU A 339 26.42 34.41 18.38
C GLU A 339 25.93 32.96 18.21
N MET A 340 24.70 32.59 18.54
CA MET A 340 24.35 31.16 18.70
C MET A 340 23.37 30.58 17.68
N PHE A 341 22.52 31.39 17.06
CA PHE A 341 21.28 30.90 16.43
C PHE A 341 21.15 31.24 14.95
N THR A 342 22.14 31.87 14.32
CA THR A 342 22.12 32.15 12.87
C THR A 342 22.22 30.86 12.08
N LEU A 343 21.53 30.82 10.93
CA LEU A 343 21.60 29.66 10.05
C LEU A 343 23.00 29.45 9.47
N GLU A 344 23.77 30.52 9.21
CA GLU A 344 25.16 30.42 8.75
C GLU A 344 26.02 29.63 9.73
N ARG A 345 25.87 29.90 11.03
CA ARG A 345 26.61 29.19 12.08
C ARG A 345 26.18 27.73 12.14
N CYS A 346 24.88 27.47 12.17
CA CYS A 346 24.35 26.10 12.20
C CYS A 346 24.86 25.27 11.02
N LEU A 347 24.76 25.79 9.80
CA LEU A 347 25.21 25.10 8.58
C LEU A 347 26.72 24.89 8.57
N THR A 348 27.50 25.88 8.99
CA THR A 348 28.96 25.75 9.12
C THR A 348 29.34 24.63 10.08
N ASP A 349 28.68 24.56 11.24
CA ASP A 349 28.95 23.54 12.25
C ASP A 349 28.52 22.13 11.79
N ILE A 350 27.40 22.01 11.07
CA ILE A 350 26.95 20.74 10.47
C ILE A 350 27.96 20.26 9.43
N ILE A 351 28.36 21.13 8.50
CA ILE A 351 29.30 20.78 7.42
C ILE A 351 30.66 20.37 8.00
N ALA A 352 31.16 21.11 9.00
CA ALA A 352 32.43 20.80 9.66
C ALA A 352 32.43 19.44 10.38
N GLN A 353 31.26 18.96 10.82
CA GLN A 353 31.12 17.70 11.53
C GLN A 353 30.67 16.55 10.61
N HIS A 354 30.25 16.82 9.38
CA HIS A 354 29.57 15.86 8.53
C HIS A 354 30.44 14.62 8.23
N ASP A 355 31.68 14.81 7.78
CA ASP A 355 32.58 13.69 7.46
C ASP A 355 32.85 12.81 8.69
N LYS A 356 32.96 13.43 9.89
CA LYS A 356 33.09 12.70 11.15
C LYS A 356 31.85 11.87 11.46
N ARG A 357 30.64 12.35 11.15
CA ARG A 357 29.40 11.58 11.36
C ARG A 357 29.26 10.41 10.41
N ILE A 358 29.64 10.58 9.15
CA ILE A 358 29.75 9.45 8.21
C ILE A 358 30.73 8.41 8.76
N ALA A 359 31.93 8.84 9.18
CA ALA A 359 32.94 7.95 9.73
C ALA A 359 32.43 7.20 10.98
N GLN A 360 31.73 7.87 11.89
CA GLN A 360 31.16 7.23 13.09
C GLN A 360 30.05 6.23 12.77
N LEU A 361 29.19 6.54 11.80
CA LEU A 361 28.19 5.58 11.30
C LEU A 361 28.88 4.34 10.71
N HIS A 362 30.03 4.52 10.06
CA HIS A 362 30.85 3.41 9.56
C HIS A 362 31.66 2.68 10.64
N GLU A 363 32.12 3.37 11.71
CA GLU A 363 32.89 2.78 12.81
C GLU A 363 32.02 1.95 13.76
N ARG A 364 30.76 2.34 13.99
CA ARG A 364 29.78 1.46 14.68
C ARG A 364 29.56 0.14 13.93
N ASN A 365 29.92 0.17 12.66
CA ASN A 365 29.78 -0.86 11.66
C ASN A 365 31.16 -1.51 11.35
N SER A 366 32.11 -1.49 12.30
CA SER A 366 33.51 -1.96 12.15
C SER A 366 33.63 -3.49 12.06
N ILE A 367 33.05 -4.08 11.02
CA ILE A 367 33.38 -5.44 10.62
C ILE A 367 34.32 -5.33 9.39
N PRO A 368 35.42 -6.10 9.31
CA PRO A 368 36.25 -6.18 8.10
C PRO A 368 35.38 -6.44 6.87
N ASP A 369 35.85 -6.06 5.68
CA ASP A 369 35.12 -6.26 4.42
C ASP A 369 34.50 -7.65 4.38
N GLN A 370 33.17 -7.69 4.42
CA GLN A 370 32.43 -8.93 4.49
C GLN A 370 32.56 -9.68 3.17
N GLU A 371 32.89 -10.97 3.24
CA GLU A 371 32.88 -11.82 2.06
C GLU A 371 31.46 -12.33 1.83
N ILE A 372 30.87 -12.00 0.68
CA ILE A 372 29.45 -12.24 0.42
C ILE A 372 29.29 -12.79 -1.00
N THR A 373 28.50 -13.84 -1.16
CA THR A 373 28.10 -14.31 -2.49
C THR A 373 26.77 -13.69 -2.88
N VAL A 374 26.71 -12.99 -4.01
CA VAL A 374 25.46 -12.48 -4.58
C VAL A 374 25.07 -13.35 -5.76
N LEU A 375 23.86 -13.93 -5.68
CA LEU A 375 23.29 -14.77 -6.72
C LEU A 375 22.31 -13.95 -7.57
N VAL A 376 22.64 -13.78 -8.85
CA VAL A 376 21.76 -13.20 -9.86
C VAL A 376 20.98 -14.32 -10.52
N GLU A 377 19.70 -14.45 -10.21
CA GLU A 377 18.80 -15.38 -10.90
C GLU A 377 18.04 -14.63 -12.00
N TYR A 378 18.33 -14.94 -13.27
CA TYR A 378 17.71 -14.26 -14.40
C TYR A 378 17.33 -15.22 -15.52
N THR A 379 16.04 -15.51 -15.64
CA THR A 379 15.45 -16.41 -16.65
C THR A 379 15.03 -15.68 -17.94
N GLY A 380 15.05 -14.35 -17.97
CA GLY A 380 14.77 -13.55 -19.17
C GLY A 380 15.91 -13.58 -20.20
N LEU A 381 15.73 -12.88 -21.32
CA LEU A 381 16.74 -12.72 -22.38
C LEU A 381 17.21 -11.27 -22.59
N GLU A 382 16.69 -10.34 -21.78
CA GLU A 382 17.04 -8.94 -21.92
C GLU A 382 18.41 -8.67 -21.26
N PHE A 383 19.42 -8.57 -22.11
CA PHE A 383 20.80 -8.32 -21.68
C PHE A 383 20.96 -7.03 -20.84
N SER A 384 20.19 -5.98 -21.13
CA SER A 384 20.23 -4.71 -20.37
C SER A 384 19.81 -4.90 -18.91
N LEU A 385 18.80 -5.71 -18.63
CA LEU A 385 18.33 -5.97 -17.27
C LEU A 385 19.37 -6.75 -16.46
N LEU A 386 19.96 -7.79 -17.06
CA LEU A 386 21.06 -8.54 -16.44
C LEU A 386 22.24 -7.61 -16.09
N MET A 387 22.65 -6.76 -17.03
CA MET A 387 23.73 -5.80 -16.79
C MET A 387 23.37 -4.74 -15.74
N GLY A 388 22.09 -4.34 -15.66
CA GLY A 388 21.58 -3.45 -14.62
C GLY A 388 21.76 -4.04 -13.22
N MET A 389 21.37 -5.29 -13.02
CA MET A 389 21.57 -6.00 -11.75
C MET A 389 23.07 -6.13 -11.41
N ILE A 390 23.91 -6.55 -12.36
CA ILE A 390 25.36 -6.67 -12.12
C ILE A 390 25.97 -5.31 -11.73
N ASN A 391 25.54 -4.23 -12.40
CA ASN A 391 26.00 -2.89 -12.07
C ASN A 391 25.58 -2.48 -10.65
N LEU A 392 24.34 -2.78 -10.25
CA LEU A 392 23.84 -2.51 -8.90
C LEU A 392 24.65 -3.27 -7.83
N VAL A 393 24.95 -4.55 -8.07
CA VAL A 393 25.82 -5.33 -7.18
C VAL A 393 27.23 -4.74 -7.13
N SER A 394 27.76 -4.22 -8.25
CA SER A 394 29.08 -3.59 -8.30
C SER A 394 29.17 -2.23 -7.61
N GLN A 395 28.05 -1.66 -7.17
CA GLN A 395 28.02 -0.38 -6.44
C GLN A 395 28.04 -0.57 -4.91
N GLN A 396 27.91 -1.81 -4.43
CA GLN A 396 27.93 -2.11 -2.99
C GLN A 396 29.30 -1.83 -2.41
N LYS A 397 29.38 -1.02 -1.35
CA LYS A 397 30.65 -0.65 -0.71
C LYS A 397 30.92 -1.52 0.52
N ARG A 398 32.21 -1.66 0.89
CA ARG A 398 32.67 -2.31 2.14
C ARG A 398 32.34 -3.81 2.24
N CYS A 399 32.32 -4.49 1.10
CA CYS A 399 32.20 -5.94 1.02
C CYS A 399 33.03 -6.46 -0.16
N GLN A 400 33.51 -7.70 -0.03
CA GLN A 400 34.15 -8.45 -1.11
C GLN A 400 33.12 -9.41 -1.69
N ILE A 401 32.71 -9.18 -2.94
CA ILE A 401 31.61 -9.93 -3.55
C ILE A 401 32.12 -11.03 -4.48
N ASP A 402 31.67 -12.25 -4.23
CA ASP A 402 31.61 -13.32 -5.22
C ASP A 402 30.29 -13.24 -5.97
N LEU A 403 30.33 -13.14 -7.30
CA LEU A 403 29.12 -13.08 -8.12
C LEU A 403 28.83 -14.45 -8.73
N ILE A 404 27.63 -14.97 -8.51
CA ILE A 404 27.13 -16.15 -9.21
C ILE A 404 25.95 -15.74 -10.08
N ILE A 405 25.99 -16.07 -11.37
CA ILE A 405 24.93 -15.76 -12.33
C ILE A 405 24.29 -17.09 -12.74
N VAL A 406 22.97 -17.20 -12.54
CA VAL A 406 22.14 -18.29 -13.06
C VAL A 406 21.28 -17.73 -14.19
N CYS A 407 21.54 -18.12 -15.44
CA CYS A 407 20.87 -17.53 -16.60
C CYS A 407 20.68 -18.48 -17.77
N ASP A 408 19.96 -18.02 -18.80
CA ASP A 408 19.83 -18.76 -20.06
C ASP A 408 21.17 -18.82 -20.81
N LYS A 409 21.46 -19.96 -21.44
CA LYS A 409 22.69 -20.18 -22.22
C LYS A 409 22.92 -19.14 -23.32
N ARG A 410 21.85 -18.65 -23.95
CA ARG A 410 21.93 -17.58 -24.97
C ARG A 410 22.44 -16.26 -24.38
N LEU A 411 22.12 -15.97 -23.12
CA LEU A 411 22.68 -14.82 -22.41
C LEU A 411 24.14 -15.05 -22.05
N GLU A 412 24.53 -16.23 -21.59
CA GLU A 412 25.94 -16.54 -21.33
C GLU A 412 26.79 -16.33 -22.59
N GLU A 413 26.34 -16.86 -23.75
CA GLU A 413 27.05 -16.74 -25.02
C GLU A 413 27.22 -15.26 -25.45
N ARG A 414 26.21 -14.44 -25.15
CA ARG A 414 26.23 -12.99 -25.44
C ARG A 414 27.02 -12.18 -24.41
N PHE A 415 27.04 -12.63 -23.16
CA PHE A 415 27.72 -11.99 -22.03
C PHE A 415 29.23 -12.30 -21.98
N THR A 416 29.64 -13.52 -22.32
CA THR A 416 31.03 -13.98 -22.21
C THR A 416 32.05 -13.09 -22.95
N PRO A 417 31.77 -12.57 -24.16
CA PRO A 417 32.67 -11.63 -24.84
C PRO A 417 32.84 -10.29 -24.10
N ASP A 418 31.75 -9.74 -23.54
CA ASP A 418 31.77 -8.49 -22.78
C ASP A 418 32.45 -8.66 -21.42
N PHE A 419 32.25 -9.81 -20.77
CA PHE A 419 32.94 -10.21 -19.54
C PHE A 419 34.47 -10.19 -19.71
N ARG A 420 34.98 -10.77 -20.79
CA ARG A 420 36.42 -10.81 -21.11
C ARG A 420 36.99 -9.43 -21.43
N ARG A 421 36.20 -8.53 -22.01
CA ARG A 421 36.61 -7.16 -22.38
C ARG A 421 36.58 -6.18 -21.22
N LYS A 422 35.52 -6.22 -20.40
CA LYS A 422 35.30 -5.24 -19.33
C LYS A 422 36.05 -5.54 -18.04
N LYS A 423 36.63 -6.74 -17.89
CA LYS A 423 37.32 -7.23 -16.68
C LYS A 423 36.67 -6.65 -15.42
N LEU A 424 35.64 -7.33 -14.93
CA LEU A 424 34.93 -6.97 -13.70
C LEU A 424 35.85 -7.12 -12.46
N TYR A 425 36.88 -6.28 -12.37
CA TYR A 425 37.88 -6.24 -11.29
C TYR A 425 37.25 -5.91 -9.93
N PHE A 426 35.97 -5.53 -9.93
CA PHE A 426 35.21 -5.24 -8.74
C PHE A 426 34.84 -6.50 -7.94
N PHE A 427 34.58 -7.62 -8.63
CA PHE A 427 34.21 -8.88 -7.98
C PHE A 427 35.45 -9.72 -7.70
N ARG A 428 35.47 -10.38 -6.54
CA ARG A 428 36.52 -11.32 -6.16
C ARG A 428 36.52 -12.55 -7.08
N SER A 429 35.33 -13.05 -7.40
CA SER A 429 35.13 -14.09 -8.39
C SER A 429 33.79 -13.91 -9.11
N VAL A 430 33.69 -14.45 -10.33
CA VAL A 430 32.44 -14.52 -11.08
C VAL A 430 32.27 -15.93 -11.64
N ARG A 431 31.14 -16.56 -11.36
CA ARG A 431 30.76 -17.88 -11.89
C ARG A 431 29.42 -17.80 -12.60
N ILE A 432 29.27 -18.56 -13.67
CA ILE A 432 28.05 -18.60 -14.48
C ILE A 432 27.57 -20.04 -14.54
N TYR A 433 26.30 -20.26 -14.24
CA TYR A 433 25.60 -21.51 -14.45
C TYR A 433 24.49 -21.23 -15.44
N SER A 434 24.59 -21.82 -16.63
CA SER A 434 23.59 -21.63 -17.66
C SER A 434 23.04 -22.96 -18.16
N ASP A 435 21.82 -22.88 -18.69
CA ASP A 435 21.20 -23.95 -19.45
C ASP A 435 20.18 -23.35 -20.44
N ASN A 436 19.54 -24.18 -21.25
CA ASN A 436 18.43 -23.75 -22.11
C ASN A 436 17.19 -23.54 -21.25
N LEU A 437 17.05 -22.34 -20.68
CA LEU A 437 15.99 -21.96 -19.76
C LEU A 437 14.75 -21.46 -20.51
N SER A 438 13.59 -21.58 -19.85
CA SER A 438 12.34 -21.03 -20.38
C SER A 438 12.38 -19.51 -20.31
N SER A 439 12.47 -18.84 -21.45
CA SER A 439 12.22 -17.40 -21.55
C SER A 439 10.83 -17.18 -22.13
N ALA A 440 9.96 -16.47 -21.42
CA ALA A 440 8.73 -15.94 -22.01
C ALA A 440 9.08 -15.09 -23.24
N GLY A 441 8.52 -15.40 -24.41
CA GLY A 441 8.41 -14.41 -25.49
C GLY A 441 8.86 -14.74 -26.92
N GLU A 442 9.40 -15.91 -27.29
CA GLU A 442 9.76 -16.16 -28.72
C GLU A 442 9.12 -17.36 -29.43
N GLN A 443 8.50 -16.97 -30.56
CA GLN A 443 8.07 -17.61 -31.82
C GLN A 443 8.28 -19.12 -32.05
N PHE A 444 7.17 -19.75 -32.45
CA PHE A 444 6.90 -21.17 -32.66
C PHE A 444 7.51 -21.81 -33.94
N ASP A 445 8.61 -21.31 -34.49
CA ASP A 445 9.19 -21.90 -35.72
C ASP A 445 10.35 -22.87 -35.48
N ILE A 446 10.68 -23.19 -34.22
CA ILE A 446 11.71 -24.18 -33.89
C ILE A 446 11.06 -25.29 -33.06
N GLU A 447 11.32 -26.55 -33.44
CA GLU A 447 10.86 -27.76 -32.74
C GLU A 447 10.89 -27.59 -31.21
N PRO A 448 9.93 -28.18 -30.47
CA PRO A 448 9.85 -28.06 -29.01
C PRO A 448 11.10 -28.68 -28.37
N GLN A 449 12.15 -27.87 -28.20
CA GLN A 449 13.33 -28.29 -27.46
C GLN A 449 12.92 -28.47 -26.00
N ARG A 450 13.42 -29.56 -25.39
CA ARG A 450 13.21 -29.88 -23.98
C ARG A 450 13.58 -28.67 -23.12
N ARG A 451 12.62 -28.18 -22.34
CA ARG A 451 12.72 -27.02 -21.47
C ARG A 451 13.43 -27.43 -20.17
N ASN A 452 14.53 -26.76 -19.80
CA ASN A 452 15.26 -27.06 -18.57
C ASN A 452 14.82 -26.15 -17.41
N ARG A 453 14.85 -26.72 -16.20
CA ARG A 453 14.48 -26.08 -14.93
C ARG A 453 15.66 -25.31 -14.35
N THR A 454 15.37 -24.24 -13.61
CA THR A 454 16.36 -23.47 -12.84
C THR A 454 16.84 -24.25 -11.61
N GLY A 455 16.00 -25.08 -10.97
CA GLY A 455 16.36 -25.81 -9.75
C GLY A 455 17.68 -26.58 -9.79
N PRO A 456 17.95 -27.42 -10.82
CA PRO A 456 19.23 -28.11 -10.95
C PRO A 456 20.44 -27.19 -11.18
N LEU A 457 20.25 -26.01 -11.79
CA LEU A 457 21.31 -25.00 -11.87
C LEU A 457 21.52 -24.33 -10.51
N MET A 458 20.42 -23.96 -9.84
CA MET A 458 20.46 -23.30 -8.55
C MET A 458 21.10 -24.19 -7.49
N LEU A 459 20.81 -25.49 -7.46
CA LEU A 459 21.47 -26.44 -6.56
C LEU A 459 23.01 -26.45 -6.77
N ARG A 460 23.46 -26.38 -8.02
CA ARG A 460 24.90 -26.29 -8.34
C ARG A 460 25.49 -24.96 -7.89
N ALA A 461 24.80 -23.86 -8.19
CA ALA A 461 25.19 -22.50 -7.79
C ALA A 461 25.33 -22.38 -6.26
N LEU A 462 24.33 -22.87 -5.51
CA LEU A 462 24.31 -22.85 -4.05
C LEU A 462 25.42 -23.74 -3.45
N SER A 463 25.73 -24.88 -4.08
CA SER A 463 26.80 -25.78 -3.61
C SER A 463 28.20 -25.18 -3.75
N ASP A 464 28.38 -24.19 -4.63
CA ASP A 464 29.67 -23.55 -4.91
C ASP A 464 29.89 -22.26 -4.09
N ILE A 465 28.93 -21.88 -3.23
CA ILE A 465 29.08 -20.79 -2.27
C ILE A 465 30.16 -21.15 -1.24
N GLN A 466 31.13 -20.25 -1.07
CA GLN A 466 32.25 -20.44 -0.12
C GLN A 466 32.37 -19.29 0.88
N THR A 467 31.58 -18.23 0.69
CA THR A 467 31.54 -17.06 1.58
C THR A 467 30.73 -17.37 2.84
N PRO A 468 30.93 -16.65 3.95
CA PRO A 468 30.11 -16.78 5.16
C PRO A 468 28.62 -16.43 4.95
N PHE A 469 28.34 -15.51 4.02
CA PHE A 469 26.99 -15.02 3.72
C PHE A 469 26.68 -15.09 2.24
N PHE A 470 25.39 -15.13 1.91
CA PHE A 470 24.90 -15.00 0.54
C PHE A 470 23.52 -14.36 0.46
N CYS A 471 23.19 -13.75 -0.68
CA CYS A 471 21.86 -13.21 -0.98
C CYS A 471 21.51 -13.38 -2.46
N PHE A 472 20.26 -13.11 -2.80
CA PHE A 472 19.77 -13.11 -4.19
C PHE A 472 19.53 -11.68 -4.66
N ILE A 473 19.43 -11.50 -5.98
CA ILE A 473 18.91 -10.28 -6.58
C ILE A 473 18.05 -10.63 -7.79
N HIS A 474 16.91 -9.94 -7.91
CA HIS A 474 15.94 -10.05 -8.99
C HIS A 474 15.89 -8.75 -9.82
N PRO A 475 15.41 -8.79 -11.09
CA PRO A 475 15.21 -7.58 -11.89
C PRO A 475 14.32 -6.50 -11.26
N ASP A 476 13.48 -6.87 -10.30
CA ASP A 476 12.55 -5.97 -9.61
C ASP A 476 13.17 -5.33 -8.35
N ASP A 477 14.46 -5.56 -8.09
CA ASP A 477 15.16 -5.08 -6.90
C ASP A 477 16.08 -3.90 -7.24
N LEU A 478 16.02 -2.83 -6.43
CA LEU A 478 17.12 -1.87 -6.31
C LEU A 478 17.68 -1.86 -4.89
N TRP A 479 18.98 -1.55 -4.80
CA TRP A 479 19.73 -1.47 -3.56
C TRP A 479 20.38 -0.11 -3.39
N PHE A 480 20.39 0.39 -2.16
CA PHE A 480 21.31 1.45 -1.76
C PHE A 480 22.73 0.88 -1.69
N HIS A 481 23.74 1.75 -1.79
CA HIS A 481 25.15 1.35 -1.86
C HIS A 481 25.67 0.63 -0.60
N ASP A 482 24.96 0.74 0.53
CA ASP A 482 25.26 0.11 1.81
C ASP A 482 24.29 -1.04 2.17
N HIS A 483 23.43 -1.45 1.23
CA HIS A 483 22.39 -2.45 1.48
C HIS A 483 22.96 -3.77 2.00
N VAL A 484 23.88 -4.38 1.24
CA VAL A 484 24.43 -5.70 1.54
C VAL A 484 25.26 -5.69 2.84
N VAL A 485 26.05 -4.64 3.05
CA VAL A 485 26.86 -4.52 4.28
C VAL A 485 25.98 -4.29 5.51
N SER A 486 24.90 -3.51 5.40
CA SER A 486 23.96 -3.29 6.52
C SER A 486 23.28 -4.57 6.99
N LEU A 487 22.97 -5.47 6.06
CA LEU A 487 22.43 -6.81 6.36
C LEU A 487 23.47 -7.69 7.05
N ALA A 488 24.71 -7.68 6.57
CA ALA A 488 25.77 -8.50 7.15
C ALA A 488 26.11 -8.04 8.58
N GLU A 489 26.13 -6.74 8.83
CA GLU A 489 26.38 -6.17 10.15
C GLU A 489 25.37 -6.61 11.20
N VAL A 490 24.07 -6.51 10.89
CA VAL A 490 23.03 -6.93 11.85
C VAL A 490 23.05 -8.45 12.04
N LEU A 491 23.37 -9.20 10.99
CA LEU A 491 23.45 -10.65 11.08
C LEU A 491 24.62 -11.09 11.97
N GLU A 492 25.78 -10.44 11.86
CA GLU A 492 26.93 -10.69 12.74
C GLU A 492 26.67 -10.27 14.19
N ALA A 493 25.93 -9.18 14.40
CA ALA A 493 25.50 -8.75 15.73
C ALA A 493 24.45 -9.70 16.37
N SER A 494 23.83 -10.57 15.56
CA SER A 494 22.83 -11.57 15.99
C SER A 494 23.25 -13.00 15.60
N PRO A 495 24.22 -13.62 16.31
CA PRO A 495 24.70 -14.97 16.01
C PRO A 495 23.61 -16.07 16.02
N GLU A 496 22.51 -15.84 16.74
CA GLU A 496 21.33 -16.70 16.81
C GLU A 496 20.44 -16.64 15.56
N SER A 497 20.59 -15.60 14.75
CA SER A 497 19.84 -15.42 13.51
C SER A 497 20.55 -16.09 12.34
N SER A 498 19.78 -16.83 11.54
CA SER A 498 20.28 -17.49 10.32
C SER A 498 20.22 -16.59 9.09
N PHE A 499 19.51 -15.47 9.19
CA PHE A 499 19.26 -14.52 8.10
C PHE A 499 18.88 -13.14 8.64
N ALA A 500 19.03 -12.14 7.78
CA ALA A 500 18.70 -10.75 8.05
C ALA A 500 17.83 -10.14 6.94
N CYS A 501 17.07 -9.10 7.26
CA CYS A 501 16.30 -8.32 6.30
C CYS A 501 16.48 -6.80 6.44
N SER A 502 16.31 -6.11 5.32
CA SER A 502 16.19 -4.65 5.25
C SER A 502 14.73 -4.22 5.46
N GLY A 503 14.51 -2.96 5.83
CA GLY A 503 13.25 -2.27 5.55
C GLY A 503 13.04 -2.11 4.04
N LYS A 504 11.84 -1.67 3.65
CA LYS A 504 11.37 -1.66 2.26
C LYS A 504 10.86 -0.29 1.85
N ILE A 505 11.38 0.19 0.73
CA ILE A 505 10.77 1.24 -0.08
C ILE A 505 10.08 0.56 -1.26
N VAL A 506 8.92 1.07 -1.67
CA VAL A 506 8.27 0.65 -2.91
C VAL A 506 8.39 1.77 -3.92
N GLU A 507 8.70 1.43 -5.16
CA GLU A 507 8.65 2.35 -6.29
C GLU A 507 7.52 1.95 -7.24
N ASP A 508 6.50 2.80 -7.31
CA ASP A 508 5.36 2.61 -8.21
C ASP A 508 5.66 3.25 -9.58
N MET A 509 5.71 2.40 -10.60
CA MET A 509 5.92 2.80 -11.99
C MET A 509 4.55 2.99 -12.66
N GLN A 510 4.14 4.25 -12.88
CA GLN A 510 2.97 4.56 -13.71
C GLN A 510 3.40 4.84 -15.15
N ILE A 511 2.64 4.31 -16.12
CA ILE A 511 2.86 4.56 -17.54
C ILE A 511 2.72 6.07 -17.78
N ASP A 512 3.77 6.72 -18.29
CA ASP A 512 3.87 8.16 -18.60
C ASP A 512 4.01 9.14 -17.42
N GLU A 513 4.17 8.68 -16.16
CA GLU A 513 4.46 9.55 -15.01
C GLU A 513 5.87 9.36 -14.41
N ILE A 514 6.28 10.31 -13.57
CA ILE A 514 7.50 10.21 -12.76
C ILE A 514 7.30 9.12 -11.72
N ALA A 515 8.21 8.16 -11.65
CA ALA A 515 8.14 7.07 -10.67
C ALA A 515 8.17 7.63 -9.23
N LYS A 516 7.20 7.23 -8.41
CA LYS A 516 7.06 7.66 -7.02
C LYS A 516 7.52 6.57 -6.07
N ARG A 517 8.13 6.98 -4.97
CA ARG A 517 8.55 6.09 -3.88
C ARG A 517 7.76 6.39 -2.63
N HIS A 518 7.53 5.35 -1.84
CA HIS A 518 7.10 5.50 -0.45
C HIS A 518 7.79 4.47 0.43
N LEU A 519 7.97 4.85 1.69
CA LEU A 519 8.46 3.94 2.72
C LEU A 519 7.31 3.03 3.13
N GLU A 520 7.44 1.73 2.85
CA GLU A 520 6.46 0.74 3.26
C GLU A 520 6.67 0.38 4.74
N GLU A 521 7.90 0.02 5.10
CA GLU A 521 8.24 -0.41 6.46
C GLU A 521 9.75 -0.36 6.73
N LEU A 522 10.14 -0.25 8.00
CA LEU A 522 11.54 -0.37 8.43
C LEU A 522 11.88 -1.75 8.99
N ARG A 523 10.89 -2.46 9.52
CA ARG A 523 11.03 -3.76 10.16
C ARG A 523 9.68 -4.48 10.13
N PHE A 524 9.73 -5.80 10.22
CA PHE A 524 8.61 -6.64 10.53
C PHE A 524 8.29 -6.57 12.02
N ASP A 525 7.04 -6.24 12.34
CA ASP A 525 6.52 -6.27 13.71
C ASP A 525 5.81 -7.61 14.02
N ARG A 526 5.36 -8.37 13.01
CA ARG A 526 4.66 -9.65 13.19
C ARG A 526 5.31 -10.77 12.40
N LEU A 527 5.30 -11.97 12.97
CA LEU A 527 5.82 -13.17 12.31
C LEU A 527 5.05 -13.51 11.02
N ALA A 528 3.73 -13.30 11.02
CA ALA A 528 2.88 -13.51 9.85
C ALA A 528 3.35 -12.66 8.66
N ASP A 529 3.75 -11.41 8.90
CA ASP A 529 4.24 -10.51 7.85
C ASP A 529 5.53 -11.04 7.22
N ILE A 530 6.41 -11.67 8.01
CA ILE A 530 7.63 -12.31 7.51
C ILE A 530 7.29 -13.53 6.64
N VAL A 531 6.30 -14.33 7.06
CA VAL A 531 5.81 -15.48 6.28
C VAL A 531 5.19 -15.01 4.97
N HIS A 532 4.39 -13.94 4.99
CA HIS A 532 3.85 -13.33 3.78
C HIS A 532 4.93 -12.75 2.88
N CYS A 533 6.00 -12.16 3.42
CA CYS A 533 7.16 -11.72 2.63
C CYS A 533 8.00 -12.88 2.05
N ALA A 534 7.76 -14.12 2.50
CA ALA A 534 8.25 -15.30 1.81
C ALA A 534 7.40 -15.67 0.58
N LEU A 535 6.37 -14.90 0.21
CA LEU A 535 5.45 -15.17 -0.92
C LEU A 535 5.58 -14.21 -2.14
N PRO A 536 6.12 -12.98 -2.06
CA PRO A 536 6.38 -12.15 -3.24
C PRO A 536 7.85 -12.17 -3.70
N ARG A 537 8.13 -11.60 -4.89
CA ARG A 537 9.47 -11.51 -5.55
C ARG A 537 10.48 -10.60 -4.84
N GLU A 538 10.33 -10.36 -3.53
CA GLU A 538 11.13 -9.40 -2.76
C GLU A 538 12.44 -10.01 -2.23
N ILE A 539 13.11 -10.78 -3.08
CA ILE A 539 14.19 -11.68 -2.68
C ILE A 539 15.48 -10.92 -2.35
N GLY A 540 15.72 -9.79 -3.03
CA GLY A 540 16.87 -8.93 -2.78
C GLY A 540 16.84 -8.22 -1.44
N ARG A 541 15.80 -8.40 -0.63
CA ARG A 541 15.67 -7.81 0.70
C ARG A 541 16.46 -8.55 1.78
N PHE A 542 16.85 -9.81 1.53
CA PHE A 542 17.35 -10.74 2.55
C PHE A 542 18.81 -11.16 2.33
N LEU A 543 19.53 -11.40 3.43
CA LEU A 543 20.87 -12.01 3.47
C LEU A 543 20.86 -13.23 4.38
N TYR A 544 21.51 -14.31 3.97
CA TYR A 544 21.51 -15.60 4.66
C TYR A 544 22.93 -15.99 5.09
N ARG A 545 23.04 -16.74 6.20
CA ARG A 545 24.26 -17.47 6.55
C ARG A 545 24.40 -18.71 5.67
N THR A 546 25.60 -18.97 5.16
CA THR A 546 25.88 -20.13 4.32
C THR A 546 25.62 -21.47 5.03
N SER A 547 25.75 -21.52 6.36
CA SER A 547 25.41 -22.70 7.17
C SER A 547 23.93 -23.12 7.07
N LEU A 548 23.06 -22.25 6.57
CA LEU A 548 21.66 -22.60 6.27
C LEU A 548 21.58 -23.69 5.18
N LEU A 549 22.53 -23.70 4.24
CA LEU A 549 22.57 -24.63 3.12
C LEU A 549 22.83 -26.09 3.55
N ASP A 550 23.52 -26.30 4.67
CA ASP A 550 23.88 -27.63 5.18
C ASP A 550 22.67 -28.51 5.49
N ASN A 551 21.53 -27.87 5.74
CA ASN A 551 20.32 -28.56 6.17
C ASN A 551 19.23 -28.64 5.10
N MET A 552 19.47 -28.05 3.92
CA MET A 552 18.48 -28.03 2.88
C MET A 552 18.32 -29.40 2.20
N SER A 553 17.08 -29.73 1.86
CA SER A 553 16.78 -30.90 1.02
C SER A 553 17.25 -30.63 -0.42
N LYS A 554 18.41 -31.17 -0.79
CA LYS A 554 18.94 -31.07 -2.17
C LYS A 554 17.94 -31.55 -3.23
N PRO A 555 17.21 -32.67 -3.02
CA PRO A 555 16.15 -33.06 -3.94
C PRO A 555 15.06 -32.00 -4.09
N LEU A 556 14.59 -31.40 -3.00
CA LEU A 556 13.57 -30.35 -3.05
C LEU A 556 14.08 -29.13 -3.81
N VAL A 557 15.28 -28.64 -3.50
CA VAL A 557 15.92 -27.51 -4.20
C VAL A 557 15.99 -27.77 -5.71
N SER A 558 16.30 -28.99 -6.13
CA SER A 558 16.34 -29.37 -7.55
C SER A 558 14.97 -29.37 -8.25
N LEU A 559 13.87 -29.35 -7.49
CA LEU A 559 12.50 -29.31 -8.00
C LEU A 559 11.93 -27.88 -8.11
N LEU A 560 12.48 -26.93 -7.35
CA LEU A 560 12.00 -25.55 -7.31
C LEU A 560 12.46 -24.77 -8.54
N ASP A 561 11.62 -23.86 -9.00
CA ASP A 561 11.88 -22.95 -10.11
C ASP A 561 11.58 -21.51 -9.70
N SER A 562 12.64 -20.72 -9.52
CA SER A 562 12.59 -19.36 -9.00
C SER A 562 11.84 -19.20 -7.65
N PHE A 563 11.81 -20.28 -6.86
CA PHE A 563 11.14 -20.35 -5.56
C PHE A 563 12.10 -20.63 -4.39
N HIS A 564 13.41 -20.61 -4.67
CA HIS A 564 14.47 -21.01 -3.75
C HIS A 564 14.59 -20.10 -2.52
N SER A 565 14.49 -18.78 -2.71
CA SER A 565 14.52 -17.79 -1.63
C SER A 565 13.36 -17.96 -0.65
N ARG A 566 12.18 -18.37 -1.14
CA ARG A 566 11.01 -18.67 -0.30
C ARG A 566 11.29 -19.87 0.60
N TYR A 567 11.83 -20.94 0.02
CA TYR A 567 12.25 -22.11 0.80
C TYR A 567 13.30 -21.75 1.86
N LEU A 568 14.29 -20.91 1.51
CA LEU A 568 15.30 -20.41 2.43
C LEU A 568 14.73 -19.54 3.55
N ASN A 569 13.77 -18.66 3.27
CA ASN A 569 13.11 -17.85 4.29
C ASN A 569 12.39 -18.72 5.32
N VAL A 570 11.65 -19.73 4.87
CA VAL A 570 10.98 -20.68 5.78
C VAL A 570 12.01 -21.48 6.57
N GLU A 571 13.08 -21.98 5.92
CA GLU A 571 14.12 -22.77 6.60
C GLU A 571 14.83 -21.93 7.67
N ALA A 572 15.11 -20.66 7.37
CA ALA A 572 15.76 -19.75 8.30
C ALA A 572 14.86 -19.42 9.50
N LEU A 573 13.57 -19.17 9.26
CA LEU A 573 12.58 -18.93 10.32
C LEU A 573 12.40 -20.11 11.26
N LEU A 574 12.49 -21.34 10.74
CA LEU A 574 12.41 -22.55 11.57
C LEU A 574 13.66 -22.75 12.46
N ARG A 575 14.77 -22.09 12.14
CA ARG A 575 16.06 -22.26 12.82
C ARG A 575 16.43 -21.14 13.77
N GLY A 576 15.82 -19.97 13.65
CA GLY A 576 16.14 -18.84 14.50
C GLY A 576 15.28 -17.62 14.25
N SER A 577 15.62 -16.54 14.94
CA SER A 577 15.01 -15.22 14.73
C SER A 577 15.50 -14.58 13.43
N LEU A 578 14.73 -13.62 12.94
CA LEU A 578 15.11 -12.72 11.86
C LEU A 578 15.87 -11.52 12.44
N ALA A 579 17.09 -11.29 11.98
CA ALA A 579 17.83 -10.05 12.25
C ALA A 579 17.31 -8.93 11.33
N GLN A 580 17.16 -7.70 11.85
CA GLN A 580 16.52 -6.61 11.10
C GLN A 580 17.38 -5.34 11.15
N THR A 581 17.80 -4.85 9.98
CA THR A 581 18.65 -3.64 9.92
C THR A 581 17.93 -2.40 10.44
N CYS A 582 16.59 -2.42 10.40
CA CYS A 582 15.73 -1.28 10.66
C CYS A 582 16.03 -0.07 9.77
N ARG A 583 16.73 -0.26 8.63
CA ARG A 583 17.02 0.74 7.59
C ARG A 583 16.31 0.32 6.31
N ALA A 584 15.74 1.27 5.56
CA ALA A 584 15.17 0.96 4.25
C ALA A 584 16.22 1.17 3.15
N THR A 585 17.10 0.17 2.97
CA THR A 585 18.15 0.17 1.94
C THR A 585 17.77 -0.67 0.70
N TYR A 586 16.62 -1.34 0.75
CA TYR A 586 16.02 -2.10 -0.34
C TYR A 586 14.83 -1.34 -0.94
N VAL A 587 14.77 -1.28 -2.26
CA VAL A 587 13.65 -0.71 -3.02
C VAL A 587 13.06 -1.80 -3.91
N HIS A 588 11.78 -2.09 -3.72
CA HIS A 588 11.03 -2.97 -4.60
C HIS A 588 10.39 -2.17 -5.74
N LEU A 589 10.70 -2.54 -6.98
CA LEU A 589 10.09 -1.97 -8.16
C LEU A 589 8.76 -2.69 -8.44
N ARG A 590 7.64 -1.99 -8.25
CA ARG A 590 6.32 -2.54 -8.58
C ARG A 590 6.07 -2.37 -10.08
N TRP A 591 6.66 -3.27 -10.88
CA TRP A 591 6.39 -3.33 -12.32
C TRP A 591 5.11 -4.12 -12.60
N GLN A 592 4.35 -3.68 -13.62
CA GLN A 592 3.41 -4.57 -14.33
C GLN A 592 4.16 -5.52 -15.29
N MET A 593 5.30 -6.09 -14.87
CA MET A 593 6.01 -7.06 -15.73
C MET A 593 5.20 -8.34 -15.84
N GLU A 594 5.16 -8.87 -17.07
CA GLU A 594 4.55 -10.15 -17.43
C GLU A 594 4.92 -11.24 -16.41
N HIS A 595 3.95 -12.07 -16.02
CA HIS A 595 4.22 -13.25 -15.20
C HIS A 595 5.37 -14.04 -15.81
N ILE A 596 6.38 -14.39 -15.00
CA ILE A 596 7.41 -15.34 -15.42
C ILE A 596 6.68 -16.65 -15.61
N ASP A 597 6.71 -17.22 -16.83
CA ASP A 597 6.15 -18.55 -17.10
C ASP A 597 6.98 -19.59 -16.32
N LEU A 598 6.54 -19.89 -15.10
CA LEU A 598 7.14 -20.94 -14.27
C LEU A 598 6.80 -22.32 -14.85
N VAL A 599 7.74 -23.25 -14.79
CA VAL A 599 7.49 -24.65 -15.21
C VAL A 599 6.43 -25.31 -14.32
N PHE A 600 6.43 -24.96 -13.03
CA PHE A 600 5.39 -25.35 -12.08
C PHE A 600 4.68 -24.10 -11.51
N PRO A 601 3.34 -24.11 -11.38
CA PRO A 601 2.61 -23.04 -10.72
C PRO A 601 3.14 -22.79 -9.29
N GLU A 602 3.11 -21.54 -8.84
CA GLU A 602 3.59 -21.16 -7.50
C GLU A 602 2.95 -21.99 -6.37
N VAL A 603 1.65 -22.29 -6.50
CA VAL A 603 0.88 -23.09 -5.53
C VAL A 603 1.43 -24.52 -5.39
N GLU A 604 1.85 -25.13 -6.51
CA GLU A 604 2.45 -26.46 -6.50
C GLU A 604 3.83 -26.43 -5.87
N GLN A 605 4.63 -25.41 -6.19
CA GLN A 605 5.96 -25.23 -5.59
C GLN A 605 5.87 -24.98 -4.08
N ALA A 606 4.90 -24.19 -3.62
CA ALA A 606 4.59 -24.01 -2.20
C ALA A 606 4.19 -25.34 -1.54
N SER A 607 3.37 -26.15 -2.22
CA SER A 607 2.97 -27.48 -1.74
C SER A 607 4.16 -28.43 -1.57
N PHE A 608 5.15 -28.39 -2.47
CA PHE A 608 6.38 -29.17 -2.31
C PHE A 608 7.16 -28.77 -1.06
N VAL A 609 7.27 -27.47 -0.79
CA VAL A 609 7.93 -26.94 0.40
C VAL A 609 7.19 -27.38 1.66
N LEU A 610 5.85 -27.26 1.69
CA LEU A 610 5.02 -27.68 2.82
C LEU A 610 5.12 -29.18 3.12
N ASP A 611 5.01 -30.02 2.09
CA ASP A 611 5.13 -31.46 2.22
C ASP A 611 6.50 -31.87 2.78
N ALA A 612 7.57 -31.24 2.30
CA ALA A 612 8.91 -31.51 2.79
C ALA A 612 9.04 -31.19 4.29
N TYR A 613 8.48 -30.06 4.76
CA TYR A 613 8.49 -29.71 6.18
C TYR A 613 7.58 -30.58 7.05
N ARG A 614 6.51 -31.13 6.47
CA ARG A 614 5.65 -32.11 7.15
C ARG A 614 6.29 -33.51 7.26
N GLY A 615 7.49 -33.70 6.70
CA GLY A 615 8.13 -35.01 6.60
C GLY A 615 7.36 -35.98 5.69
N ASN A 616 6.53 -35.43 4.80
CA ASN A 616 5.66 -36.21 3.93
C ASN A 616 6.36 -36.42 2.59
N GLU A 617 6.83 -37.63 2.30
CA GLU A 617 7.49 -37.95 1.04
C GLU A 617 6.59 -37.84 -0.21
N ARG A 618 5.30 -37.53 -0.04
CA ARG A 618 4.37 -37.30 -1.16
C ARG A 618 4.82 -36.23 -2.15
N TRP A 619 5.69 -35.28 -1.78
CA TRP A 619 6.24 -34.34 -2.78
C TRP A 619 7.11 -35.06 -3.82
N ILE A 620 7.74 -36.20 -3.49
CA ILE A 620 8.48 -37.03 -4.45
C ILE A 620 7.51 -37.65 -5.45
N GLU A 621 6.42 -38.24 -4.95
CA GLU A 621 5.35 -38.84 -5.77
C GLU A 621 4.67 -37.78 -6.65
N ARG A 622 4.24 -36.65 -6.07
CA ARG A 622 3.65 -35.52 -6.81
C ARG A 622 4.60 -34.95 -7.85
N SER A 623 5.90 -34.83 -7.56
CA SER A 623 6.87 -34.35 -8.53
C SER A 623 7.04 -35.33 -9.71
N ALA A 624 6.91 -36.65 -9.46
CA ALA A 624 6.95 -37.67 -10.49
C ALA A 624 5.66 -37.66 -11.33
N GLU A 625 4.50 -37.52 -10.69
CA GLU A 625 3.19 -37.35 -11.34
C GLU A 625 3.15 -36.08 -12.19
N LEU A 626 3.63 -34.95 -11.67
CA LEU A 626 3.73 -33.69 -12.40
C LEU A 626 4.76 -33.76 -13.52
N ARG A 627 5.87 -34.49 -13.38
CA ARG A 627 6.78 -34.75 -14.50
C ARG A 627 6.12 -35.58 -15.58
N LEU A 628 5.42 -36.66 -15.21
CA LEU A 628 4.66 -37.49 -16.16
C LEU A 628 3.54 -36.68 -16.81
N ALA A 629 2.86 -35.81 -16.06
CA ALA A 629 1.86 -34.91 -16.59
C ALA A 629 2.50 -33.87 -17.51
N THR A 630 3.62 -33.24 -17.16
CA THR A 630 4.29 -32.20 -17.97
C THR A 630 4.95 -32.81 -19.21
N GLU A 631 5.51 -34.01 -19.13
CA GLU A 631 6.02 -34.79 -20.26
C GLU A 631 4.88 -35.33 -21.14
N ALA A 632 3.75 -35.71 -20.55
CA ALA A 632 2.52 -36.00 -21.27
C ALA A 632 1.88 -34.73 -21.87
N THR A 633 2.05 -33.55 -21.28
CA THR A 633 1.51 -32.26 -21.78
C THR A 633 2.45 -31.60 -22.80
N ASN A 634 3.72 -32.00 -22.82
CA ASN A 634 4.68 -31.64 -23.85
C ASN A 634 4.70 -32.65 -25.02
N SER A 635 4.25 -33.90 -24.81
CA SER A 635 4.11 -34.91 -25.87
C SER A 635 2.70 -35.01 -26.45
N LEU A 636 1.66 -34.90 -25.62
CA LEU A 636 0.39 -34.30 -26.00
C LEU A 636 0.52 -32.82 -25.71
N ALA A 637 0.94 -31.99 -26.66
CA ALA A 637 0.43 -30.64 -26.66
C ALA A 637 -1.07 -30.79 -26.40
N LEU A 638 -1.55 -30.34 -25.22
CA LEU A 638 -2.98 -30.23 -24.95
C LEU A 638 -3.52 -29.63 -26.24
N THR A 639 -4.26 -30.42 -27.00
CA THR A 639 -5.12 -29.94 -28.06
C THR A 639 -5.99 -28.95 -27.32
N LYS A 640 -5.55 -27.68 -27.29
CA LYS A 640 -6.32 -26.54 -26.86
C LYS A 640 -7.48 -26.61 -27.83
N MET A 641 -8.55 -27.27 -27.40
CA MET A 641 -9.71 -27.43 -28.26
C MET A 641 -10.08 -26.02 -28.66
N PRO A 642 -10.17 -25.76 -29.98
CA PRO A 642 -10.58 -24.46 -30.47
C PRO A 642 -11.88 -24.12 -29.77
N LYS A 643 -11.97 -22.90 -29.26
CA LYS A 643 -13.18 -22.40 -28.65
C LYS A 643 -14.17 -22.14 -29.78
N GLU A 644 -15.43 -22.47 -29.54
CA GLU A 644 -16.47 -22.39 -30.56
C GLU A 644 -17.08 -20.99 -30.57
N ILE A 645 -17.28 -20.44 -31.76
CA ILE A 645 -18.07 -19.21 -31.93
C ILE A 645 -19.52 -19.51 -31.50
N GLY A 646 -20.14 -18.60 -30.77
CA GLY A 646 -21.50 -18.74 -30.24
C GLY A 646 -21.56 -19.37 -28.84
N PHE A 647 -20.43 -19.82 -28.28
CA PHE A 647 -20.39 -20.37 -26.93
C PHE A 647 -19.93 -19.30 -25.91
N ILE A 648 -20.69 -19.18 -24.82
CA ILE A 648 -20.38 -18.30 -23.69
C ILE A 648 -19.78 -19.17 -22.58
N TYR A 649 -18.53 -18.88 -22.22
CA TYR A 649 -17.79 -19.59 -21.19
C TYR A 649 -17.99 -18.89 -19.84
N ASP A 650 -18.55 -19.62 -18.89
CA ASP A 650 -18.57 -19.26 -17.47
C ASP A 650 -17.13 -19.18 -16.93
N LEU A 651 -16.89 -18.25 -16.01
CA LEU A 651 -15.61 -18.03 -15.31
C LEU A 651 -15.69 -18.36 -13.82
N SER A 652 -16.74 -19.06 -13.38
CA SER A 652 -16.82 -19.61 -12.03
C SER A 652 -15.72 -20.65 -11.74
N HIS A 653 -15.49 -20.93 -10.46
CA HIS A 653 -14.54 -21.94 -10.01
C HIS A 653 -14.81 -23.31 -10.69
N ASN A 654 -13.76 -23.94 -11.24
CA ASN A 654 -13.80 -25.19 -12.03
C ASN A 654 -14.52 -25.14 -13.39
N SER A 655 -14.81 -23.97 -13.95
CA SER A 655 -15.38 -23.83 -15.29
C SER A 655 -14.32 -23.93 -16.41
N GLU A 656 -14.74 -24.30 -17.62
CA GLU A 656 -13.85 -24.35 -18.78
C GLU A 656 -13.34 -22.98 -19.23
N GLY A 657 -14.04 -21.89 -18.87
CA GLY A 657 -13.66 -20.53 -19.22
C GLY A 657 -12.41 -20.04 -18.50
N LEU A 658 -12.04 -20.66 -17.36
CA LEU A 658 -10.81 -20.33 -16.64
C LEU A 658 -9.56 -20.51 -17.51
N SER A 659 -9.60 -21.42 -18.49
CA SER A 659 -8.51 -21.62 -19.46
C SER A 659 -8.23 -20.41 -20.36
N LEU A 660 -9.19 -19.48 -20.46
CA LEU A 660 -9.10 -18.24 -21.23
C LEU A 660 -8.31 -17.16 -20.48
N LEU A 661 -8.25 -17.22 -19.15
CA LEU A 661 -7.54 -16.26 -18.31
C LEU A 661 -6.02 -16.39 -18.52
N LYS A 662 -5.30 -15.26 -18.62
CA LYS A 662 -3.83 -15.26 -18.80
C LYS A 662 -3.10 -14.40 -17.77
N GLY A 663 -3.64 -13.25 -17.39
CA GLY A 663 -3.03 -12.39 -16.39
C GLY A 663 -3.96 -11.24 -15.97
N GLY A 664 -3.70 -10.69 -14.79
CA GLY A 664 -4.50 -9.61 -14.20
C GLY A 664 -5.82 -10.04 -13.57
N PHE A 665 -5.97 -11.33 -13.27
CA PHE A 665 -7.15 -11.89 -12.63
C PHE A 665 -6.84 -12.39 -11.22
N SER A 666 -7.81 -12.30 -10.31
CA SER A 666 -7.75 -12.94 -9.01
C SER A 666 -7.93 -14.46 -9.11
N SER A 667 -7.79 -15.16 -7.97
CA SER A 667 -8.33 -16.51 -7.84
C SER A 667 -9.82 -16.54 -8.24
N PRO A 668 -10.27 -17.55 -9.01
CA PRO A 668 -11.69 -17.68 -9.40
C PRO A 668 -12.60 -17.92 -8.20
N GLU A 669 -13.74 -17.24 -8.20
CA GLU A 669 -14.78 -17.33 -7.18
C GLU A 669 -15.98 -18.14 -7.70
N ASN A 670 -16.99 -18.39 -6.85
CA ASN A 670 -18.12 -19.25 -7.18
C ASN A 670 -18.98 -18.75 -8.37
N SER A 671 -18.89 -17.47 -8.72
CA SER A 671 -19.73 -16.84 -9.74
C SER A 671 -18.95 -16.07 -10.82
N GLY A 672 -17.62 -16.14 -10.82
CA GLY A 672 -16.79 -15.39 -11.74
C GLY A 672 -15.40 -15.11 -11.21
N VAL A 673 -14.71 -14.14 -11.80
CA VAL A 673 -13.35 -13.76 -11.43
C VAL A 673 -13.19 -12.25 -11.44
N TRP A 674 -12.46 -11.71 -10.47
CA TRP A 674 -12.11 -10.29 -10.47
C TRP A 674 -10.91 -10.01 -11.34
N ILE A 675 -10.92 -8.86 -12.00
CA ILE A 675 -9.69 -8.19 -12.41
C ILE A 675 -9.07 -7.57 -11.15
N ASP A 676 -7.89 -8.07 -10.78
CA ASP A 676 -7.09 -7.55 -9.66
C ASP A 676 -6.03 -6.58 -10.23
N GLY A 677 -6.28 -5.29 -10.04
CA GLY A 677 -5.58 -4.19 -10.68
C GLY A 677 -6.40 -3.57 -11.82
N ARG A 678 -5.75 -2.79 -12.69
CA ARG A 678 -6.41 -2.04 -13.77
C ARG A 678 -6.38 -2.72 -15.14
N TYR A 679 -5.81 -3.92 -15.22
CA TYR A 679 -5.55 -4.56 -16.50
C TYR A 679 -5.71 -6.07 -16.36
N ALA A 680 -6.40 -6.68 -17.31
CA ALA A 680 -6.44 -8.13 -17.46
C ALA A 680 -6.36 -8.56 -18.92
N ARG A 681 -5.98 -9.82 -19.14
CA ARG A 681 -5.82 -10.40 -20.47
C ARG A 681 -6.46 -11.78 -20.60
N LEU A 682 -7.35 -11.91 -21.58
CA LEU A 682 -7.96 -13.16 -22.00
C LEU A 682 -7.36 -13.62 -23.33
N GLU A 683 -7.37 -14.92 -23.59
CA GLU A 683 -7.00 -15.47 -24.89
C GLU A 683 -7.91 -16.58 -25.37
N PHE A 684 -8.38 -16.42 -26.60
CA PHE A 684 -9.13 -17.43 -27.33
C PHE A 684 -8.23 -18.09 -28.35
N LEU A 685 -8.43 -19.39 -28.54
CA LEU A 685 -7.87 -20.11 -29.66
C LEU A 685 -9.03 -20.53 -30.55
N MET A 686 -9.05 -20.05 -31.78
CA MET A 686 -10.16 -20.24 -32.72
C MET A 686 -9.66 -20.93 -33.98
N ASP A 687 -10.45 -21.88 -34.47
CA ASP A 687 -10.17 -22.56 -35.75
C ASP A 687 -10.74 -21.80 -36.95
N GLU A 688 -11.68 -20.88 -36.71
CA GLU A 688 -12.36 -20.11 -37.72
C GLU A 688 -12.11 -18.60 -37.57
N PRO A 689 -12.19 -17.83 -38.68
CA PRO A 689 -12.11 -16.38 -38.63
C PRO A 689 -13.21 -15.74 -37.77
N VAL A 690 -12.82 -14.88 -36.83
CA VAL A 690 -13.75 -14.14 -35.93
C VAL A 690 -14.07 -12.72 -36.39
N GLY A 691 -13.59 -12.29 -37.56
CA GLY A 691 -13.97 -10.97 -38.11
C GLY A 691 -15.48 -10.91 -38.30
N GLY A 692 -16.12 -9.79 -37.94
CA GLY A 692 -17.57 -9.62 -38.04
C GLY A 692 -18.38 -10.28 -36.92
N HIS A 693 -17.71 -10.72 -35.84
CA HIS A 693 -18.32 -11.21 -34.61
C HIS A 693 -18.15 -10.19 -33.48
N ASP A 694 -18.84 -10.39 -32.36
CA ASP A 694 -18.67 -9.60 -31.15
C ASP A 694 -17.97 -10.41 -30.06
N LEU A 695 -17.10 -9.74 -29.31
CA LEU A 695 -16.69 -10.23 -28.00
C LEU A 695 -17.79 -9.88 -27.00
N TYR A 696 -18.30 -10.90 -26.32
CA TYR A 696 -19.26 -10.80 -25.24
C TYR A 696 -18.59 -10.89 -23.88
N LEU A 697 -18.94 -9.98 -22.96
CA LEU A 697 -18.55 -10.00 -21.56
C LEU A 697 -19.78 -9.78 -20.67
N LEU A 698 -20.09 -10.74 -19.79
CA LEU A 698 -21.02 -10.53 -18.68
C LEU A 698 -20.21 -10.12 -17.45
N ALA A 699 -20.31 -8.87 -17.03
CA ALA A 699 -19.51 -8.36 -15.93
C ALA A 699 -20.21 -7.28 -15.11
N ASN A 700 -19.80 -7.10 -13.86
CA ASN A 700 -20.15 -5.95 -13.03
C ASN A 700 -18.90 -5.18 -12.61
N GLY A 701 -18.96 -3.85 -12.71
CA GLY A 701 -17.90 -2.94 -12.32
C GLY A 701 -18.00 -2.56 -10.86
N ARG A 702 -16.85 -2.37 -10.21
CA ARG A 702 -16.83 -1.79 -8.87
C ARG A 702 -16.92 -0.27 -8.97
N VAL A 703 -17.87 0.31 -8.25
CA VAL A 703 -17.98 1.77 -8.12
C VAL A 703 -16.82 2.26 -7.24
N SER A 704 -16.10 3.29 -7.67
CA SER A 704 -15.02 3.88 -6.87
C SER A 704 -15.57 4.50 -5.58
N ARG A 705 -14.69 4.79 -4.61
CA ARG A 705 -15.10 5.51 -3.38
C ARG A 705 -15.79 6.84 -3.65
N ASP A 706 -15.34 7.54 -4.68
CA ASP A 706 -15.91 8.82 -5.11
C ASP A 706 -17.23 8.67 -5.88
N GLY A 707 -17.77 7.45 -5.97
CA GLY A 707 -19.03 7.17 -6.66
C GLY A 707 -18.89 7.04 -8.17
N VAL A 708 -17.67 6.96 -8.71
CA VAL A 708 -17.42 6.87 -10.15
C VAL A 708 -17.66 5.44 -10.63
N LEU A 709 -18.48 5.29 -11.67
CA LEU A 709 -18.72 3.99 -12.31
C LEU A 709 -17.46 3.50 -13.01
N GLN A 710 -17.29 2.18 -13.11
CA GLN A 710 -16.12 1.58 -13.76
C GLN A 710 -16.21 1.76 -15.27
N THR A 711 -15.26 2.46 -15.88
CA THR A 711 -15.08 2.41 -17.34
C THR A 711 -14.14 1.26 -17.70
N VAL A 712 -14.59 0.44 -18.64
CA VAL A 712 -13.94 -0.76 -19.16
C VAL A 712 -13.61 -0.52 -20.62
N SER A 713 -12.33 -0.49 -20.95
CA SER A 713 -11.83 -0.38 -22.33
C SER A 713 -11.32 -1.74 -22.79
N VAL A 714 -11.76 -2.19 -23.96
CA VAL A 714 -11.33 -3.49 -24.50
C VAL A 714 -10.53 -3.29 -25.77
N MET A 715 -9.39 -3.97 -25.83
CA MET A 715 -8.57 -4.10 -27.03
C MET A 715 -8.50 -5.56 -27.45
N ILE A 716 -8.63 -5.83 -28.74
CA ILE A 716 -8.51 -7.17 -29.32
C ILE A 716 -7.34 -7.17 -30.30
N ASN A 717 -6.36 -8.05 -30.05
CA ASN A 717 -5.09 -8.11 -30.77
C ASN A 717 -4.40 -6.73 -30.90
N GLY A 718 -4.46 -5.92 -29.83
CA GLY A 718 -3.86 -4.59 -29.76
C GLY A 718 -4.66 -3.48 -30.45
N ARG A 719 -5.87 -3.76 -30.97
CA ARG A 719 -6.77 -2.75 -31.55
C ARG A 719 -7.90 -2.45 -30.57
N SER A 720 -8.18 -1.18 -30.33
CA SER A 720 -9.32 -0.76 -29.49
C SER A 720 -10.64 -1.15 -30.14
N CYS A 721 -11.49 -1.87 -29.40
CA CYS A 721 -12.81 -2.34 -29.86
C CYS A 721 -13.96 -1.56 -29.22
N GLY A 722 -13.72 -0.82 -28.14
CA GLY A 722 -14.72 0.05 -27.53
C GLY A 722 -14.51 0.23 -26.04
N THR A 723 -15.39 1.04 -25.46
CA THR A 723 -15.44 1.32 -24.02
C THR A 723 -16.86 1.19 -23.51
N HIS A 724 -17.06 0.54 -22.38
CA HIS A 724 -18.33 0.45 -21.67
C HIS A 724 -18.18 1.01 -20.26
N THR A 725 -19.27 1.56 -19.70
CA THR A 725 -19.33 1.97 -18.30
C THR A 725 -20.24 1.02 -17.54
N VAL A 726 -19.70 0.39 -16.49
CA VAL A 726 -20.35 -0.68 -15.75
C VAL A 726 -20.43 -0.29 -14.28
N GLY A 727 -21.63 -0.43 -13.70
CA GLY A 727 -21.84 -0.29 -12.26
C GLY A 727 -21.76 -1.64 -11.55
N SER A 728 -22.15 -1.66 -10.28
CA SER A 728 -22.11 -2.86 -9.44
C SER A 728 -23.08 -3.99 -9.83
N VAL A 729 -23.92 -3.77 -10.83
CA VAL A 729 -24.88 -4.76 -11.33
C VAL A 729 -24.32 -5.41 -12.61
N PRO A 730 -24.39 -6.74 -12.74
CA PRO A 730 -23.96 -7.43 -13.95
C PRO A 730 -24.64 -6.86 -15.19
N ARG A 731 -23.84 -6.59 -16.23
CA ARG A 731 -24.31 -6.14 -17.53
C ARG A 731 -23.62 -6.92 -18.63
N ASP A 732 -24.38 -7.17 -19.68
CA ASP A 732 -23.88 -7.63 -20.96
C ASP A 732 -23.13 -6.49 -21.66
N MET A 733 -21.89 -6.74 -22.04
CA MET A 733 -21.09 -5.84 -22.84
C MET A 733 -20.67 -6.53 -24.13
N TRP A 734 -20.85 -5.82 -25.24
CA TRP A 734 -20.56 -6.31 -26.58
C TRP A 734 -19.52 -5.40 -27.21
N PHE A 735 -18.46 -6.01 -27.76
CA PHE A 735 -17.36 -5.29 -28.40
C PHE A 735 -17.14 -5.85 -29.81
N PRO A 736 -17.39 -5.06 -30.87
CA PRO A 736 -17.23 -5.53 -32.23
C PRO A 736 -15.77 -5.87 -32.52
N ILE A 737 -15.56 -7.08 -33.05
CA ILE A 737 -14.27 -7.58 -33.49
C ILE A 737 -14.08 -7.09 -34.94
N PRO A 738 -13.15 -6.15 -35.21
CA PRO A 738 -13.00 -5.59 -36.55
C PRO A 738 -12.65 -6.67 -37.57
N ASP A 739 -13.20 -6.62 -38.79
CA ASP A 739 -12.91 -7.59 -39.87
C ASP A 739 -11.42 -7.74 -40.18
N THR A 740 -10.66 -6.67 -39.97
CA THR A 740 -9.20 -6.64 -40.06
C THR A 740 -8.47 -7.56 -39.07
N VAL A 741 -9.19 -8.16 -38.12
CA VAL A 741 -8.74 -9.18 -37.18
C VAL A 741 -9.01 -10.58 -37.74
N ASN A 742 -8.83 -10.85 -39.06
CA ASN A 742 -8.47 -12.21 -39.56
C ASN A 742 -8.01 -12.27 -41.05
N PRO A 743 -7.08 -13.18 -41.43
CA PRO A 743 -7.38 -14.63 -41.55
C PRO A 743 -6.29 -15.65 -41.10
N VAL A 744 -5.28 -15.31 -40.28
CA VAL A 744 -4.19 -16.27 -39.92
C VAL A 744 -3.98 -16.45 -38.41
N ALA A 745 -4.56 -15.60 -37.56
CA ALA A 745 -4.33 -15.69 -36.13
C ALA A 745 -5.29 -16.72 -35.51
N ARG A 746 -4.81 -17.97 -35.35
CA ARG A 746 -5.45 -18.98 -34.49
C ARG A 746 -5.67 -18.51 -33.05
N ARG A 747 -5.09 -17.37 -32.64
CA ARG A 747 -5.11 -16.84 -31.28
C ARG A 747 -5.64 -15.40 -31.29
N ILE A 748 -6.64 -15.14 -30.45
CA ILE A 748 -7.20 -13.81 -30.22
C ILE A 748 -6.88 -13.42 -28.79
N SER A 749 -6.08 -12.36 -28.64
CA SER A 749 -5.76 -11.78 -27.35
C SER A 749 -6.70 -10.62 -27.07
N VAL A 750 -7.43 -10.69 -25.97
CA VAL A 750 -8.30 -9.62 -25.50
C VAL A 750 -7.66 -9.00 -24.27
N SER A 751 -7.43 -7.69 -24.30
CA SER A 751 -6.95 -6.91 -23.18
C SER A 751 -8.08 -6.04 -22.65
N VAL A 752 -8.35 -6.13 -21.36
CA VAL A 752 -9.36 -5.36 -20.64
C VAL A 752 -8.64 -4.36 -19.75
N THR A 753 -8.90 -3.07 -19.94
CA THR A 753 -8.29 -1.98 -19.15
C THR A 753 -9.37 -1.22 -18.40
N LEU A 754 -9.12 -0.96 -17.12
CA LEU A 754 -10.04 -0.37 -16.18
C LEU A 754 -9.56 1.05 -15.81
N HIS A 755 -10.49 2.00 -15.72
CA HIS A 755 -10.20 3.37 -15.29
C HIS A 755 -9.66 3.44 -13.86
N HIS A 756 -10.30 2.74 -12.92
CA HIS A 756 -9.84 2.57 -11.54
C HIS A 756 -9.86 1.10 -11.11
N ALA A 757 -9.18 0.83 -10.00
CA ALA A 757 -9.15 -0.43 -9.26
C ALA A 757 -8.67 -0.08 -7.84
N GLU A 758 -9.45 -0.43 -6.81
CA GLU A 758 -9.25 0.07 -5.45
C GLU A 758 -9.37 -1.06 -4.44
N GLN A 759 -8.66 -0.98 -3.31
CA GLN A 759 -8.84 -1.92 -2.20
C GLN A 759 -10.19 -1.74 -1.50
N VAL A 760 -10.73 -2.82 -0.94
CA VAL A 760 -11.92 -2.76 -0.08
C VAL A 760 -11.53 -2.24 1.29
N MET A 761 -11.75 -0.94 1.48
CA MET A 761 -11.56 -0.26 2.77
C MET A 761 -12.92 0.05 3.40
N ASN A 762 -12.95 0.08 4.72
CA ASN A 762 -14.12 0.52 5.49
C ASN A 762 -14.25 2.06 5.50
N GLU A 763 -15.26 2.57 6.21
CA GLU A 763 -15.52 4.01 6.34
C GLU A 763 -14.39 4.80 7.02
N THR A 764 -13.51 4.14 7.80
CA THR A 764 -12.35 4.77 8.45
C THR A 764 -11.10 4.80 7.58
N GLY A 765 -11.17 4.23 6.37
CA GLY A 765 -10.04 4.16 5.44
C GLY A 765 -9.05 3.03 5.74
N ASP A 766 -9.39 2.12 6.64
CA ASP A 766 -8.61 0.91 6.91
C ASP A 766 -8.93 -0.16 5.86
N VAL A 767 -7.93 -0.94 5.44
CA VAL A 767 -8.14 -2.13 4.59
C VAL A 767 -8.71 -3.23 5.48
N VAL A 768 -10.02 -3.50 5.36
CA VAL A 768 -10.71 -4.37 6.34
C VAL A 768 -11.23 -5.69 5.74
N LEU A 769 -11.49 -5.78 4.44
CA LEU A 769 -12.21 -6.93 3.87
C LEU A 769 -11.44 -7.67 2.77
N ASP A 770 -10.75 -6.94 1.88
CA ASP A 770 -10.05 -7.56 0.77
C ASP A 770 -8.79 -6.75 0.38
N PRO A 771 -7.58 -7.36 0.45
CA PRO A 771 -6.33 -6.68 0.10
C PRO A 771 -6.14 -6.47 -1.42
N ARG A 772 -6.96 -7.11 -2.26
CA ARG A 772 -6.91 -7.00 -3.73
C ARG A 772 -7.41 -5.63 -4.23
N HIS A 773 -6.90 -5.19 -5.37
CA HIS A 773 -7.38 -3.97 -6.04
C HIS A 773 -8.48 -4.33 -7.03
N LEU A 774 -9.71 -4.47 -6.54
CA LEU A 774 -10.82 -4.96 -7.38
C LEU A 774 -11.36 -3.85 -8.28
N GLY A 775 -11.50 -4.13 -9.58
CA GLY A 775 -12.09 -3.19 -10.54
C GLY A 775 -13.31 -3.72 -11.28
N LEU A 776 -13.22 -4.90 -11.91
CA LEU A 776 -14.30 -5.51 -12.70
C LEU A 776 -14.43 -6.99 -12.35
N PHE A 777 -15.64 -7.45 -12.05
CA PHE A 777 -15.95 -8.87 -11.84
C PHE A 777 -16.54 -9.44 -13.12
N ILE A 778 -15.86 -10.41 -13.74
CA ILE A 778 -16.30 -11.05 -14.98
C ILE A 778 -16.91 -12.40 -14.64
N ILE A 779 -18.17 -12.56 -15.01
CA ILE A 779 -18.97 -13.78 -14.79
C ILE A 779 -18.79 -14.73 -15.96
N ALA A 780 -18.89 -14.21 -17.19
CA ALA A 780 -18.80 -15.02 -18.39
C ALA A 780 -18.21 -14.25 -19.57
N VAL A 781 -17.64 -14.97 -20.52
CA VAL A 781 -17.05 -14.41 -21.74
C VAL A 781 -17.25 -15.33 -22.94
N GLY A 782 -17.48 -14.76 -24.13
CA GLY A 782 -17.59 -15.53 -25.38
C GLY A 782 -17.25 -14.71 -26.61
N ILE A 783 -17.09 -15.37 -27.75
CA ILE A 783 -17.11 -14.74 -29.07
C ILE A 783 -18.39 -15.22 -29.76
N VAL A 784 -19.24 -14.29 -30.16
CA VAL A 784 -20.62 -14.57 -30.57
C VAL A 784 -20.93 -13.88 -31.91
N PRO A 785 -21.79 -14.46 -32.75
CA PRO A 785 -22.21 -13.83 -34.00
C PRO A 785 -22.83 -12.45 -33.76
N HIS A 786 -22.49 -11.47 -34.61
CA HIS A 786 -23.00 -10.11 -34.49
C HIS A 786 -24.53 -10.01 -34.62
N GLU A 787 -25.16 -10.95 -35.34
CA GLU A 787 -26.63 -11.04 -35.50
C GLU A 787 -27.36 -11.40 -34.19
N ASP A 788 -26.66 -11.94 -33.19
CA ASP A 788 -27.22 -12.28 -31.88
C ASP A 788 -27.09 -11.13 -30.85
N ALA A 789 -26.47 -10.01 -31.23
CA ALA A 789 -26.38 -8.81 -30.38
C ALA A 789 -27.74 -8.06 -30.39
N PRO A 790 -28.39 -7.83 -29.23
CA PRO A 790 -29.68 -7.14 -29.20
C PRO A 790 -29.54 -5.69 -29.70
N GLU A 791 -30.23 -5.35 -30.81
CA GLU A 791 -30.13 -4.06 -31.51
C GLU A 791 -30.64 -2.82 -30.74
N ASP A 792 -31.15 -2.94 -29.51
CA ASP A 792 -31.74 -1.83 -28.78
C ASP A 792 -30.93 -1.43 -27.53
N GLN A 793 -30.11 -0.37 -27.66
CA GLN A 793 -29.89 0.58 -26.56
C GLN A 793 -29.88 2.01 -27.09
N ILE A 794 -30.92 2.79 -26.77
CA ILE A 794 -30.90 4.15 -26.21
C ILE A 794 -32.34 4.50 -25.82
N GLN A 795 -32.69 4.34 -24.54
CA GLN A 795 -33.45 5.31 -23.74
C GLN A 795 -33.49 4.86 -22.27
N LEU A 796 -32.98 5.71 -21.39
CA LEU A 796 -33.02 5.57 -19.93
C LEU A 796 -34.46 5.58 -19.42
N PRO A 797 -34.76 4.72 -18.44
CA PRO A 797 -35.44 5.17 -17.24
C PRO A 797 -34.51 5.09 -16.03
N THR A 798 -34.39 6.24 -15.39
CA THR A 798 -33.97 6.44 -14.01
C THR A 798 -34.72 5.56 -13.01
N GLN A 799 -34.03 5.23 -11.92
CA GLN A 799 -34.49 4.63 -10.65
C GLN A 799 -34.36 3.10 -10.53
N LEU A 800 -33.31 2.66 -9.84
CA LEU A 800 -33.45 1.85 -8.62
C LEU A 800 -32.08 1.73 -7.93
N GLU A 801 -32.10 2.04 -6.64
CA GLU A 801 -30.96 2.22 -5.75
C GLU A 801 -30.32 0.90 -5.29
N ARG A 802 -29.14 1.06 -4.70
CA ARG A 802 -28.13 0.11 -4.18
C ARG A 802 -28.73 -0.92 -3.19
N ALA A 803 -28.10 -2.03 -2.78
CA ALA A 803 -26.74 -2.18 -2.26
C ALA A 803 -26.40 -3.65 -1.87
N ALA A 804 -25.09 -3.88 -1.72
CA ALA A 804 -24.41 -4.69 -0.69
C ALA A 804 -24.73 -6.19 -0.53
N THR A 805 -23.80 -7.04 -0.99
CA THR A 805 -23.63 -8.41 -0.52
C THR A 805 -22.56 -8.44 0.58
N SER A 806 -22.95 -8.90 1.76
CA SER A 806 -22.08 -9.28 2.86
C SER A 806 -21.41 -10.62 2.57
N GLU A 807 -20.12 -10.69 2.88
CA GLU A 807 -19.35 -11.92 3.12
C GLU A 807 -20.02 -12.80 4.19
N GLY A 808 -19.86 -14.12 4.05
CA GLY A 808 -20.12 -15.03 5.18
C GLY A 808 -20.84 -16.33 4.86
N PHE A 809 -20.29 -17.18 3.99
CA PHE A 809 -20.42 -18.63 4.15
C PHE A 809 -19.11 -19.28 3.66
N SER A 810 -18.25 -19.65 4.61
CA SER A 810 -16.98 -20.35 4.35
C SER A 810 -17.19 -21.78 3.84
N GLU A 811 -16.20 -22.29 3.10
CA GLU A 811 -16.04 -23.62 2.45
C GLU A 811 -16.27 -24.90 3.30
N HIS A 812 -16.84 -24.84 4.50
CA HIS A 812 -17.00 -26.02 5.37
C HIS A 812 -18.24 -26.90 5.09
N ALA A 813 -19.07 -26.58 4.10
CA ALA A 813 -20.35 -27.26 3.87
C ALA A 813 -20.30 -28.58 3.06
N LEU A 814 -19.16 -29.00 2.50
CA LEU A 814 -19.08 -30.20 1.64
C LEU A 814 -18.78 -31.52 2.35
N ARG A 815 -18.79 -31.56 3.70
CA ARG A 815 -18.52 -32.81 4.47
C ARG A 815 -19.77 -33.58 4.93
N LYS A 816 -20.99 -33.06 4.72
CA LYS A 816 -22.23 -33.80 5.05
C LYS A 816 -22.76 -34.52 3.82
N GLY A 817 -23.30 -35.73 4.04
CA GLY A 817 -23.82 -36.62 3.01
C GLY A 817 -25.00 -36.03 2.22
N PRO A 818 -25.51 -36.78 1.22
CA PRO A 818 -26.65 -36.37 0.41
C PRO A 818 -27.90 -36.11 1.26
N ALA A 819 -28.73 -35.16 0.82
CA ALA A 819 -30.03 -34.88 1.39
C ALA A 819 -30.96 -36.09 1.27
N GLU A 820 -31.59 -36.47 2.37
CA GLU A 820 -32.50 -37.60 2.43
C GLU A 820 -33.90 -37.17 1.96
N ILE A 821 -34.46 -37.88 0.97
CA ILE A 821 -35.82 -37.61 0.48
C ILE A 821 -36.81 -37.94 1.61
N GLY A 822 -37.73 -37.03 1.90
CA GLY A 822 -38.70 -37.16 2.98
C GLY A 822 -38.30 -36.47 4.29
N VAL A 823 -37.09 -35.89 4.36
CA VAL A 823 -36.62 -35.14 5.53
C VAL A 823 -36.72 -33.64 5.29
N LEU A 824 -37.25 -32.91 6.28
CA LEU A 824 -37.20 -31.45 6.33
C LEU A 824 -36.00 -31.03 7.15
N HIS A 825 -35.23 -30.10 6.60
CA HIS A 825 -34.07 -29.54 7.26
C HIS A 825 -34.37 -28.11 7.67
N GLU A 826 -34.26 -27.85 8.97
CA GLU A 826 -34.44 -26.51 9.54
C GLU A 826 -33.33 -25.58 9.02
N LEU A 827 -33.62 -24.28 8.97
CA LEU A 827 -32.70 -23.21 8.57
C LEU A 827 -32.46 -22.25 9.74
N SER A 828 -32.25 -22.81 10.93
CA SER A 828 -31.85 -22.11 12.15
C SER A 828 -30.32 -22.02 12.30
N ILE A 829 -29.84 -21.16 13.19
CA ILE A 829 -28.43 -21.14 13.59
C ILE A 829 -28.01 -22.56 14.04
N ASN A 830 -26.93 -23.08 13.44
CA ASN A 830 -26.38 -24.43 13.66
C ASN A 830 -27.20 -25.61 13.12
N SER A 831 -28.28 -25.39 12.38
CA SER A 831 -29.02 -26.49 11.74
C SER A 831 -28.22 -27.12 10.61
N ASP A 832 -28.60 -28.34 10.23
CA ASP A 832 -28.02 -29.02 9.08
C ASP A 832 -28.50 -28.46 7.74
N GLY A 833 -29.67 -27.82 7.67
CA GLY A 833 -30.22 -27.26 6.44
C GLY A 833 -29.41 -26.10 5.86
N LEU A 834 -28.59 -25.42 6.67
CA LEU A 834 -27.71 -24.35 6.20
C LEU A 834 -26.73 -24.80 5.12
N VAL A 835 -26.38 -26.09 5.09
CA VAL A 835 -25.46 -26.65 4.07
C VAL A 835 -26.04 -26.64 2.66
N PHE A 836 -27.36 -26.43 2.51
CA PHE A 836 -28.01 -26.34 1.21
C PHE A 836 -28.00 -24.92 0.66
N LEU A 837 -27.74 -23.89 1.49
CA LEU A 837 -27.73 -22.50 1.03
C LEU A 837 -26.46 -22.21 0.23
N ARG A 838 -26.56 -21.40 -0.82
CA ARG A 838 -25.40 -20.97 -1.64
C ARG A 838 -25.26 -19.46 -1.69
N GLY A 839 -26.30 -18.75 -2.10
CA GLY A 839 -26.26 -17.30 -2.25
C GLY A 839 -27.65 -16.66 -2.24
N GLY A 840 -27.72 -15.37 -1.94
CA GLY A 840 -28.98 -14.62 -1.84
C GLY A 840 -29.73 -14.78 -0.51
N PHE A 841 -29.10 -15.38 0.49
CA PHE A 841 -29.61 -15.55 1.84
C PHE A 841 -28.80 -14.69 2.82
N SER A 842 -29.44 -14.22 3.90
CA SER A 842 -28.76 -13.56 5.01
C SER A 842 -28.03 -14.57 5.90
N PHE A 843 -27.28 -14.07 6.89
CA PHE A 843 -26.89 -14.90 8.03
C PHE A 843 -28.14 -15.54 8.68
N PRO A 844 -28.02 -16.79 9.15
CA PRO A 844 -29.11 -17.47 9.83
C PRO A 844 -29.43 -16.82 11.17
N GLU A 845 -30.71 -16.81 11.50
CA GLU A 845 -31.27 -16.37 12.77
C GLU A 845 -31.77 -17.61 13.54
N ASN A 846 -32.28 -17.41 14.76
CA ASN A 846 -32.55 -18.54 15.67
C ASN A 846 -33.45 -19.63 15.09
N ASP A 847 -34.42 -19.27 14.23
CA ASP A 847 -35.41 -20.23 13.71
C ASP A 847 -35.54 -20.21 12.17
N PHE A 848 -34.73 -19.41 11.48
CA PHE A 848 -34.91 -19.13 10.04
C PHE A 848 -33.75 -18.41 9.40
N VAL A 849 -33.84 -18.30 8.07
CA VAL A 849 -32.98 -17.45 7.24
C VAL A 849 -33.85 -16.55 6.36
N TRP A 850 -33.45 -15.29 6.19
CA TRP A 850 -34.07 -14.41 5.20
C TRP A 850 -33.40 -14.54 3.83
N MET A 851 -34.20 -14.43 2.77
CA MET A 851 -33.68 -14.01 1.47
C MET A 851 -33.29 -12.54 1.51
N ASN A 852 -32.02 -12.25 1.26
CA ASN A 852 -31.47 -10.90 1.18
C ASN A 852 -31.30 -10.50 -0.29
N GLY A 853 -32.35 -9.90 -0.84
CA GLY A 853 -32.51 -9.60 -2.25
C GLY A 853 -33.58 -10.46 -2.92
N ARG A 854 -33.81 -10.22 -4.22
CA ARG A 854 -34.88 -10.88 -4.96
C ARG A 854 -34.52 -12.28 -5.48
N TYR A 855 -33.26 -12.67 -5.41
CA TYR A 855 -32.78 -13.93 -5.95
C TYR A 855 -31.98 -14.68 -4.91
N ALA A 856 -32.27 -15.97 -4.74
CA ALA A 856 -31.47 -16.86 -3.91
C ALA A 856 -31.33 -18.24 -4.54
N ARG A 857 -30.28 -18.97 -4.16
CA ARG A 857 -29.96 -20.29 -4.68
C ARG A 857 -29.63 -21.28 -3.58
N MET A 858 -30.23 -22.45 -3.67
CA MET A 858 -29.93 -23.62 -2.85
C MET A 858 -29.43 -24.77 -3.71
N GLU A 859 -28.70 -25.70 -3.12
CA GLU A 859 -28.26 -26.92 -3.79
C GLU A 859 -28.35 -28.15 -2.89
N PHE A 860 -28.98 -29.20 -3.42
CA PHE A 860 -29.12 -30.50 -2.79
C PHE A 860 -28.27 -31.52 -3.56
N LEU A 861 -27.54 -32.35 -2.83
CA LEU A 861 -27.03 -33.61 -3.37
C LEU A 861 -28.03 -34.69 -2.99
N VAL A 862 -28.48 -35.51 -3.93
CA VAL A 862 -29.44 -36.59 -3.68
C VAL A 862 -28.94 -37.90 -4.26
N ASP A 863 -29.18 -38.99 -3.54
CA ASP A 863 -28.80 -40.33 -3.99
C ASP A 863 -29.88 -41.00 -4.85
N GLU A 864 -31.13 -40.54 -4.73
CA GLU A 864 -32.28 -41.09 -5.41
C GLU A 864 -32.89 -40.08 -6.41
N PRO A 865 -33.54 -40.54 -7.50
CA PRO A 865 -34.20 -39.63 -8.43
C PRO A 865 -35.39 -38.90 -7.80
N VAL A 866 -35.37 -37.57 -7.86
CA VAL A 866 -36.40 -36.71 -7.23
C VAL A 866 -37.56 -36.34 -8.15
N GLY A 867 -37.59 -36.82 -9.39
CA GLY A 867 -38.64 -36.45 -10.34
C GLY A 867 -39.97 -37.05 -9.90
N GLY A 868 -40.96 -36.21 -9.59
CA GLY A 868 -42.22 -36.61 -8.98
C GLY A 868 -42.29 -36.42 -7.45
N CYS A 869 -41.23 -35.91 -6.82
CA CYS A 869 -41.25 -35.34 -5.47
C CYS A 869 -41.69 -33.85 -5.52
N ASP A 870 -42.02 -33.29 -4.36
CA ASP A 870 -42.21 -31.85 -4.18
C ASP A 870 -40.96 -31.25 -3.50
N LEU A 871 -40.51 -30.10 -3.99
CA LEU A 871 -39.70 -29.20 -3.17
C LEU A 871 -40.62 -28.55 -2.15
N TYR A 872 -40.31 -28.75 -0.88
CA TYR A 872 -41.04 -28.18 0.24
C TYR A 872 -40.26 -27.02 0.86
N LEU A 873 -40.93 -25.89 1.10
CA LEU A 873 -40.43 -24.76 1.86
C LEU A 873 -41.42 -24.40 2.96
N LEU A 874 -40.97 -24.33 4.20
CA LEU A 874 -41.71 -23.70 5.28
C LEU A 874 -41.29 -22.23 5.34
N ALA A 875 -42.14 -21.33 4.85
CA ALA A 875 -41.75 -19.95 4.61
C ALA A 875 -42.89 -18.96 4.83
N CYS A 876 -42.57 -17.71 5.17
CA CYS A 876 -43.50 -16.59 5.08
C CYS A 876 -42.93 -15.46 4.23
N GLY A 877 -43.82 -14.75 3.55
CA GLY A 877 -43.49 -13.60 2.73
C GLY A 877 -43.66 -12.32 3.54
N ARG A 878 -42.92 -11.28 3.20
CA ARG A 878 -43.15 -9.96 3.77
C ARG A 878 -43.93 -9.11 2.76
N ALA A 879 -45.02 -8.46 3.17
CA ALA A 879 -45.68 -7.52 2.28
C ALA A 879 -44.71 -6.37 1.93
N SER A 880 -44.79 -5.87 0.70
CA SER A 880 -44.06 -4.66 0.31
C SER A 880 -44.60 -3.47 1.10
N ARG A 881 -43.87 -2.36 1.06
CA ARG A 881 -44.27 -1.11 1.73
C ARG A 881 -45.65 -0.58 1.30
N ASP A 882 -46.06 -0.85 0.05
CA ASP A 882 -47.37 -0.49 -0.49
C ASP A 882 -48.47 -1.54 -0.20
N GLY A 883 -48.16 -2.58 0.60
CA GLY A 883 -49.10 -3.61 1.03
C GLY A 883 -49.31 -4.73 0.02
N ALA A 884 -48.50 -4.83 -1.04
CA ALA A 884 -48.61 -5.94 -1.97
C ALA A 884 -48.09 -7.23 -1.32
N SER A 885 -48.88 -8.30 -1.44
CA SER A 885 -48.47 -9.61 -0.94
C SER A 885 -47.28 -10.15 -1.72
N GLN A 886 -46.41 -10.89 -1.04
CA GLN A 886 -45.23 -11.48 -1.66
C GLN A 886 -45.62 -12.62 -2.62
N SER A 887 -44.88 -12.77 -3.71
CA SER A 887 -44.88 -14.01 -4.50
C SER A 887 -43.47 -14.53 -4.70
N ILE A 888 -43.36 -15.86 -4.77
CA ILE A 888 -42.12 -16.56 -5.05
C ILE A 888 -42.28 -17.39 -6.32
N SER A 889 -41.28 -17.31 -7.19
CA SER A 889 -41.08 -18.18 -8.35
C SER A 889 -39.94 -19.14 -8.06
N VAL A 890 -40.16 -20.42 -8.35
CA VAL A 890 -39.17 -21.46 -8.09
C VAL A 890 -38.78 -22.17 -9.39
N ALA A 891 -37.48 -22.36 -9.58
CA ALA A 891 -36.92 -23.18 -10.65
C ALA A 891 -35.94 -24.22 -10.09
N VAL A 892 -35.99 -25.44 -10.61
CA VAL A 892 -35.13 -26.56 -10.24
C VAL A 892 -34.32 -26.98 -11.46
N ASN A 893 -32.99 -26.91 -11.37
CA ASN A 893 -32.04 -27.10 -12.47
C ASN A 893 -32.39 -26.26 -13.71
N GLY A 894 -32.82 -25.01 -13.49
CA GLY A 894 -33.25 -24.09 -14.54
C GLY A 894 -34.66 -24.34 -15.09
N LEU A 895 -35.33 -25.43 -14.71
CA LEU A 895 -36.72 -25.70 -15.09
C LEU A 895 -37.68 -25.06 -14.09
N ARG A 896 -38.60 -24.23 -14.56
CA ARG A 896 -39.60 -23.57 -13.71
C ARG A 896 -40.57 -24.59 -13.12
N CYS A 897 -40.69 -24.63 -11.79
CA CYS A 897 -41.57 -25.54 -11.05
C CYS A 897 -42.91 -24.91 -10.67
N GLY A 898 -42.97 -23.58 -10.49
CA GLY A 898 -44.21 -22.88 -10.21
C GLY A 898 -43.99 -21.50 -9.60
N ASN A 899 -45.09 -20.80 -9.34
CA ASN A 899 -45.10 -19.62 -8.49
C ASN A 899 -46.22 -19.73 -7.47
N GLN A 900 -46.01 -19.20 -6.26
CA GLN A 900 -47.02 -19.19 -5.20
C GLN A 900 -47.02 -17.82 -4.51
N MET A 901 -48.20 -17.37 -4.09
CA MET A 901 -48.33 -16.22 -3.19
C MET A 901 -47.96 -16.66 -1.77
N VAL A 902 -47.18 -15.86 -1.06
CA VAL A 902 -46.74 -16.16 0.30
C VAL A 902 -47.26 -15.06 1.21
N GLY A 903 -48.08 -15.42 2.18
CA GLY A 903 -48.58 -14.49 3.19
C GLY A 903 -47.57 -14.25 4.30
N GLU A 904 -47.89 -13.34 5.22
CA GLU A 904 -47.02 -12.97 6.35
C GLU A 904 -47.00 -14.00 7.50
N ALA A 905 -47.94 -14.95 7.49
CA ALA A 905 -47.88 -16.13 8.34
C ALA A 905 -47.03 -17.23 7.70
N LEU A 906 -46.40 -18.06 8.52
CA LEU A 906 -45.65 -19.23 8.07
C LEU A 906 -46.56 -20.20 7.31
N GLN A 907 -46.14 -20.61 6.11
CA GLN A 907 -46.92 -21.42 5.18
C GLN A 907 -46.09 -22.55 4.60
N ASP A 908 -46.77 -23.65 4.33
CA ASP A 908 -46.25 -24.80 3.61
C ASP A 908 -46.33 -24.53 2.11
N LEU A 909 -45.18 -24.27 1.48
CA LEU A 909 -45.07 -24.08 0.04
C LEU A 909 -44.55 -25.36 -0.61
N ARG A 910 -45.26 -25.87 -1.61
CA ARG A 910 -44.90 -27.10 -2.33
C ARG A 910 -44.80 -26.82 -3.82
N PHE A 911 -43.64 -27.14 -4.39
CA PHE A 911 -43.36 -26.98 -5.81
C PHE A 911 -43.05 -28.35 -6.44
N PRO A 912 -43.92 -28.87 -7.33
CA PRO A 912 -43.71 -30.18 -7.92
C PRO A 912 -42.46 -30.19 -8.79
N ILE A 913 -41.56 -31.14 -8.54
CA ILE A 913 -40.33 -31.32 -9.32
C ILE A 913 -40.68 -32.12 -10.59
N PRO A 914 -40.44 -31.56 -11.79
CA PRO A 914 -40.78 -32.22 -13.05
C PRO A 914 -40.24 -33.65 -13.13
N ARG A 915 -41.10 -34.61 -13.50
CA ARG A 915 -40.70 -36.02 -13.70
C ARG A 915 -39.58 -36.19 -14.74
N SER A 916 -39.35 -35.22 -15.62
CA SER A 916 -38.23 -35.20 -16.56
C SER A 916 -36.85 -35.13 -15.88
N LEU A 917 -36.77 -34.74 -14.59
CA LEU A 917 -35.54 -34.74 -13.80
C LEU A 917 -35.18 -36.13 -13.22
N SER A 918 -36.03 -37.15 -13.39
CA SER A 918 -36.00 -38.46 -12.69
C SER A 918 -34.92 -39.47 -13.09
N SER A 919 -33.81 -39.13 -13.77
CA SER A 919 -32.82 -40.17 -14.13
C SER A 919 -31.33 -39.84 -14.13
N LYS A 920 -30.89 -38.59 -13.92
CA LYS A 920 -29.45 -38.27 -14.08
C LYS A 920 -28.84 -37.23 -13.13
N ALA A 921 -29.63 -36.44 -12.42
CA ALA A 921 -29.09 -35.35 -11.61
C ALA A 921 -28.86 -35.80 -10.16
N ARG A 922 -27.62 -36.13 -9.80
CA ARG A 922 -27.18 -36.28 -8.39
C ARG A 922 -27.15 -34.95 -7.64
N ARG A 923 -27.18 -33.84 -8.36
CA ARG A 923 -27.17 -32.47 -7.83
C ARG A 923 -28.38 -31.71 -8.35
N ILE A 924 -29.11 -31.10 -7.42
CA ILE A 924 -30.31 -30.32 -7.68
C ILE A 924 -30.04 -28.90 -7.25
N SER A 925 -30.06 -27.97 -8.21
CA SER A 925 -29.95 -26.54 -7.98
C SER A 925 -31.35 -25.93 -7.95
N VAL A 926 -31.74 -25.35 -6.82
CA VAL A 926 -33.00 -24.64 -6.66
C VAL A 926 -32.73 -23.14 -6.72
N SER A 927 -33.43 -22.43 -7.59
CA SER A 927 -33.42 -20.97 -7.67
C SER A 927 -34.76 -20.42 -7.21
N LEU A 928 -34.71 -19.47 -6.27
CA LEU A 928 -35.86 -18.71 -5.78
C LEU A 928 -35.81 -17.30 -6.35
N THR A 929 -36.93 -16.81 -6.84
CA THR A 929 -37.07 -15.43 -7.33
C THR A 929 -38.30 -14.77 -6.72
N LEU A 930 -38.10 -13.61 -6.08
CA LEU A 930 -39.13 -12.84 -5.40
C LEU A 930 -39.61 -11.69 -6.28
N HIS A 931 -40.90 -11.37 -6.17
CA HIS A 931 -41.48 -10.20 -6.82
C HIS A 931 -40.86 -8.89 -6.29
N HIS A 932 -40.78 -8.77 -4.97
CA HIS A 932 -40.09 -7.68 -4.28
C HIS A 932 -39.22 -8.19 -3.13
N ALA A 933 -38.28 -7.35 -2.72
CA ALA A 933 -37.43 -7.50 -1.56
C ALA A 933 -36.97 -6.08 -1.19
N GLU A 934 -37.31 -5.61 -0.01
CA GLU A 934 -37.23 -4.19 0.36
C GLU A 934 -36.54 -4.02 1.71
N GLN A 935 -35.85 -2.90 1.90
CA GLN A 935 -35.30 -2.55 3.21
C GLN A 935 -36.42 -2.43 4.25
N VAL A 936 -36.13 -2.79 5.49
CA VAL A 936 -37.06 -2.54 6.59
C VAL A 936 -36.89 -1.10 7.00
N MET A 937 -37.94 -0.29 6.88
CA MET A 937 -37.97 1.08 7.34
C MET A 937 -39.09 1.26 8.36
N ASN A 938 -38.90 2.17 9.32
CA ASN A 938 -39.98 2.59 10.20
C ASN A 938 -40.95 3.57 9.50
N GLU A 939 -42.01 3.99 10.18
CA GLU A 939 -42.98 4.95 9.64
C GLU A 939 -42.35 6.32 9.28
N ALA A 940 -41.24 6.68 9.92
CA ALA A 940 -40.49 7.91 9.63
C ALA A 940 -39.58 7.79 8.40
N GLY A 941 -39.48 6.61 7.77
CA GLY A 941 -38.62 6.35 6.61
C GLY A 941 -37.16 6.08 6.97
N GLU A 942 -36.85 5.86 8.25
CA GLU A 942 -35.51 5.47 8.70
C GLU A 942 -35.32 3.96 8.53
N THR A 943 -34.18 3.55 7.99
CA THR A 943 -33.84 2.13 7.80
C THR A 943 -33.63 1.45 9.15
N LEU A 944 -34.51 0.49 9.49
CA LEU A 944 -34.41 -0.40 10.65
C LEU A 944 -33.53 -1.63 10.36
N ASP A 945 -33.55 -2.10 9.10
CA ASP A 945 -32.70 -3.19 8.63
C ASP A 945 -32.22 -2.88 7.21
N HIS A 946 -30.89 -2.87 7.03
CA HIS A 946 -30.25 -2.52 5.77
C HIS A 946 -30.35 -3.63 4.71
N ARG A 947 -30.74 -4.86 5.11
CA ARG A 947 -30.99 -5.99 4.20
C ARG A 947 -32.27 -5.78 3.40
N HIS A 948 -32.30 -6.31 2.17
CA HIS A 948 -33.51 -6.30 1.34
C HIS A 948 -34.30 -7.58 1.59
N LEU A 949 -35.22 -7.52 2.57
CA LEU A 949 -35.94 -8.70 3.05
C LEU A 949 -37.25 -8.88 2.27
N GLY A 950 -37.47 -10.07 1.71
CA GLY A 950 -38.72 -10.40 1.01
C GLY A 950 -39.34 -11.75 1.40
N LEU A 951 -38.51 -12.75 1.75
CA LEU A 951 -38.98 -14.08 2.13
C LEU A 951 -38.18 -14.62 3.31
N TYR A 952 -38.89 -15.08 4.32
CA TYR A 952 -38.40 -15.80 5.47
C TYR A 952 -38.53 -17.30 5.20
N VAL A 953 -37.47 -18.09 5.43
CA VAL A 953 -37.49 -19.55 5.22
C VAL A 953 -37.01 -20.24 6.50
N ALA A 954 -37.89 -21.01 7.13
CA ALA A 954 -37.62 -21.76 8.35
C ALA A 954 -37.12 -23.19 8.08
N ALA A 955 -37.59 -23.83 7.01
CA ALA A 955 -37.16 -25.18 6.66
C ALA A 955 -37.25 -25.44 5.15
N VAL A 956 -36.44 -26.38 4.68
CA VAL A 956 -36.45 -26.85 3.29
C VAL A 956 -36.25 -28.36 3.22
N GLY A 957 -36.90 -29.01 2.26
CA GLY A 957 -36.66 -30.43 1.98
C GLY A 957 -37.23 -30.86 0.64
N ILE A 958 -36.93 -32.10 0.25
CA ILE A 958 -37.52 -32.75 -0.91
C ILE A 958 -38.39 -33.87 -0.39
N LEU A 959 -39.71 -33.75 -0.54
CA LEU A 959 -40.67 -34.70 0.02
C LEU A 959 -41.31 -35.54 -1.09
N PRO A 960 -41.62 -36.83 -0.83
CA PRO A 960 -42.49 -37.59 -1.72
C PRO A 960 -43.82 -36.85 -1.92
N CYS A 961 -44.33 -36.84 -3.14
CA CYS A 961 -45.66 -36.34 -3.43
C CYS A 961 -46.69 -37.29 -2.79
N GLU A 962 -47.11 -37.03 -1.55
CA GLU A 962 -48.21 -37.76 -0.91
C GLU A 962 -49.56 -37.25 -1.42
N ASP A 963 -50.45 -38.19 -1.80
CA ASP A 963 -51.87 -37.91 -2.03
C ASP A 963 -52.48 -37.43 -0.70
N LEU A 964 -52.69 -36.12 -0.56
CA LEU A 964 -53.24 -35.45 0.64
C LEU A 964 -54.53 -36.13 1.16
N VAL A 965 -54.43 -36.76 2.34
CA VAL A 965 -55.58 -36.95 3.25
C VAL A 965 -55.40 -35.96 4.41
N ALA A 966 -56.34 -35.02 4.51
CA ALA A 966 -56.37 -33.97 5.52
C ALA A 966 -56.39 -34.53 6.96
N ILE A 967 -55.56 -33.98 7.85
CA ILE A 967 -55.72 -34.15 9.30
C ILE A 967 -55.55 -32.80 10.01
N ASP A 968 -56.47 -32.60 10.95
CA ASP A 968 -56.86 -31.44 11.75
C ASP A 968 -55.82 -30.90 12.73
N GLU A 969 -56.11 -29.68 13.18
CA GLU A 969 -55.44 -28.86 14.20
C GLU A 969 -55.23 -29.53 15.58
N ALA A 970 -54.28 -28.95 16.32
CA ALA A 970 -54.07 -28.98 17.78
C ALA A 970 -53.01 -29.93 18.34
N THR A 971 -51.85 -29.38 18.72
CA THR A 971 -51.35 -29.49 20.11
C THR A 971 -50.26 -28.46 20.41
N ALA A 972 -50.45 -27.74 21.52
CA ALA A 972 -49.59 -26.67 22.02
C ALA A 972 -48.31 -27.20 22.69
N MET A 973 -47.21 -26.45 22.56
CA MET A 973 -45.99 -26.59 23.37
C MET A 973 -46.17 -25.94 24.75
N PRO A 974 -45.55 -26.48 25.82
CA PRO A 974 -45.34 -25.74 27.07
C PRO A 974 -43.96 -25.08 27.10
N ASP A 975 -43.94 -23.84 27.59
CA ASP A 975 -42.77 -23.09 28.06
C ASP A 975 -42.02 -23.83 29.17
N THR A 976 -40.68 -23.70 29.18
CA THR A 976 -39.90 -23.40 30.41
C THR A 976 -38.49 -22.90 30.06
N ASP A 977 -38.20 -21.66 30.48
CA ASP A 977 -36.88 -21.16 30.84
C ASP A 977 -36.31 -21.93 32.05
N ASP A 978 -34.99 -22.19 32.08
CA ASP A 978 -34.12 -21.77 33.20
C ASP A 978 -32.63 -22.19 33.03
N ALA A 979 -31.77 -21.16 33.15
CA ALA A 979 -30.60 -21.04 34.03
C ALA A 979 -29.35 -21.97 33.94
N PHE A 980 -28.23 -21.28 33.64
CA PHE A 980 -26.94 -21.23 34.38
C PHE A 980 -25.87 -22.36 34.33
N SER A 981 -24.68 -21.88 33.93
CA SER A 981 -23.36 -21.98 34.62
C SER A 981 -22.30 -22.99 34.17
N ASP A 982 -21.19 -22.40 33.72
CA ASP A 982 -19.78 -22.62 34.09
C ASP A 982 -19.18 -24.02 34.19
N SER A 983 -18.17 -24.25 33.34
CA SER A 983 -16.79 -24.70 33.65
C SER A 983 -16.17 -25.20 32.33
N VAL A 984 -14.91 -24.93 31.97
CA VAL A 984 -13.69 -25.49 32.58
C VAL A 984 -12.48 -24.75 31.99
N GLU A 985 -11.59 -24.28 32.87
CA GLU A 985 -10.19 -23.93 32.60
C GLU A 985 -9.30 -25.15 32.92
N THR A 986 -8.35 -25.49 32.04
CA THR A 986 -7.03 -26.16 32.23
C THR A 986 -6.64 -26.88 30.93
N SER A 987 -5.42 -26.91 30.39
CA SER A 987 -4.09 -26.54 30.87
C SER A 987 -3.17 -26.27 29.66
N LEU A 988 -2.30 -25.27 29.79
CA LEU A 988 -1.17 -25.01 28.91
C LEU A 988 0.09 -25.43 29.67
N HIS A 989 0.90 -26.33 29.12
CA HIS A 989 2.35 -26.13 28.97
C HIS A 989 3.09 -27.28 28.28
N SER A 990 4.03 -26.84 27.44
CA SER A 990 5.18 -27.56 26.86
C SER A 990 4.91 -28.49 25.68
N HIS A 991 5.08 -27.95 24.46
CA HIS A 991 5.92 -28.47 23.36
C HIS A 991 5.95 -27.37 22.28
N LYS A 992 7.02 -26.56 22.28
CA LYS A 992 7.13 -25.30 21.52
C LYS A 992 7.82 -25.49 20.15
N PHE A 993 7.34 -24.67 19.21
CA PHE A 993 7.95 -24.14 17.97
C PHE A 993 7.69 -24.75 16.58
N VAL A 994 7.20 -25.99 16.41
CA VAL A 994 6.97 -26.51 15.03
C VAL A 994 5.55 -26.24 14.50
N LYS A 995 4.51 -26.26 15.36
CA LYS A 995 3.11 -26.13 14.92
C LYS A 995 2.67 -24.75 14.41
N PRO A 996 3.12 -23.60 14.96
CA PRO A 996 2.58 -22.29 14.54
C PRO A 996 2.92 -21.92 13.09
N VAL A 997 4.13 -22.24 12.62
CA VAL A 997 4.59 -21.88 11.28
C VAL A 997 3.92 -22.74 10.21
N VAL A 998 3.70 -24.03 10.48
CA VAL A 998 2.99 -24.92 9.56
C VAL A 998 1.53 -24.52 9.43
N ASN A 999 0.86 -24.17 10.53
CA ASN A 999 -0.52 -23.70 10.50
C ASN A 999 -0.66 -22.34 9.75
N LEU A 1000 0.31 -21.43 9.87
CA LEU A 1000 0.34 -20.14 9.15
C LEU A 1000 0.67 -20.27 7.65
N LEU A 1001 1.20 -21.41 7.21
CA LEU A 1001 1.39 -21.71 5.79
C LEU A 1001 0.21 -22.50 5.20
N ASP A 1002 -0.67 -23.01 6.06
CA ASP A 1002 -1.91 -23.71 5.70
C ASP A 1002 -3.12 -22.78 5.63
N GLU A 1003 -3.13 -21.72 6.45
CA GLU A 1003 -4.00 -20.53 6.34
C GLU A 1003 -3.50 -19.60 5.23
#